data_AF-A0AAN4YAI9-F1
#
_entry.id   AF-A0AAN4YAI9-F1
#
_cell.length_a   1.000
_cell.length_b   1.000
_cell.length_c   1.000
_cell.angle_alpha   90.00
_cell.angle_beta   90.00
_cell.angle_gamma   90.00
#
_symmetry.space_group_name_H-M   'P 1'
#
loop_
_entity.id
_entity.type
_entity.pdbx_description
1 polymer ?
#
loop_
_entity_poly.entity_id
_entity_poly.type
_entity_poly.pdbx_seq_one_letter_code
_entity_poly.pdbx_strand_id
1 'polypeptide(L)'
;MSRTTGPNLTAQPHETDIFPVSRSLDSALKKNTAFIKRLRTGISASAQQTFLADIRTLSLHKYLSEIISACYEGLCKLKSPGEIATGVEIASALHQRFGPAEFTRQIGWLLGRGLSTPDKGQLKALSQEVREREEKERLSRHRVLLRVATELWLVGVLRTLDDIERPEDLGAKGKDGVVGIGGKASENPVKAKVPSAVRDSDKEAEPFPLEVLKDLLGHDRDHTNLPLAVLFVKSFSWDILGAKTVEEGRKTVEADGATTPAEATNGEEGAGDVTTAENDPPLIPEKTQARFKSILNRYLEDVKAHVVRDQRALAAQSRRNAEAYVKSGEIFEDRQANFEKQSKSLEKLVANTQVLCEALGVEMPALAEQESADPASSGGIGLVKTSEYLRGHGDGAGIWEDEEERRFYENLVDLKGKVPAVLLEDGKKKKTDSDEAGKKKDGEDLEKSESAQGQPSEEKAAADADDQSMAIASKTVGAQVDALLAKLPDLQTKDHVDQLALDFCFLNSKASRNRLIKAVSDVPKGRIDLLPLYSRLVATLGQYLPDIPQGLITYLDEEFRSLQRRKSKEFLGQVRMSNVRYLAELTKFGVVPEHIIFHCFKVSLDDFSRMNIEIIGYLLENCGRYLLRNPETSPRMASFLETLGRKKTVQHLGQQERMIIENAVYYVDPPPRPAIQQKERTPMESYIRRLIYLDMNKRNYTRILKSIRKLHWEEQEVVDIIERVFSKPVKVKYGNIHLLAILVSALYRYHQEFVIGIVDNVLEQITLGLEQNDFKFNQKRVAEVKYLGELYNYKMIDSPVIFDTLYRIVTFGHGKPNRATRTTPILMII
;
A
#
# COMPACT_ATOMS: atom_id res chain seq x y z
N MET A 1 -2.32 -35.22 -31.21
CA MET A 1 -3.79 -35.42 -31.18
C MET A 1 -4.32 -35.03 -32.53
N SER A 2 -4.72 -36.01 -33.34
CA SER A 2 -5.40 -35.77 -34.61
C SER A 2 -6.73 -35.09 -34.30
N ARG A 3 -6.82 -33.76 -34.44
CA ARG A 3 -8.06 -32.99 -34.27
C ARG A 3 -8.97 -33.26 -35.47
N THR A 4 -9.52 -34.47 -35.56
CA THR A 4 -10.47 -34.84 -36.61
C THR A 4 -11.82 -34.21 -36.34
N THR A 5 -12.12 -33.12 -37.05
CA THR A 5 -13.42 -32.42 -37.06
C THR A 5 -14.53 -33.21 -37.77
N GLY A 6 -14.16 -34.17 -38.62
CA GLY A 6 -15.06 -34.99 -39.43
C GLY A 6 -16.26 -35.63 -38.71
N PRO A 7 -16.06 -36.45 -37.65
CA PRO A 7 -17.16 -37.21 -37.03
C PRO A 7 -18.16 -36.36 -36.22
N ASN A 8 -17.79 -35.16 -35.79
CA ASN A 8 -18.71 -34.25 -35.08
C ASN A 8 -19.51 -33.37 -36.04
N LEU A 9 -18.96 -33.04 -37.21
CA LEU A 9 -19.66 -32.25 -38.23
C LEU A 9 -20.79 -33.05 -38.91
N THR A 10 -20.64 -34.39 -38.99
CA THR A 10 -21.64 -35.31 -39.53
C THR A 10 -22.83 -35.54 -38.61
N ALA A 11 -22.72 -35.28 -37.30
CA ALA A 11 -23.81 -35.40 -36.33
C ALA A 11 -24.90 -34.33 -36.53
N GLN A 12 -25.77 -34.55 -37.52
CA GLN A 12 -26.96 -33.74 -37.81
C GLN A 12 -28.14 -34.16 -36.90
N PRO A 13 -29.17 -33.32 -36.70
CA PRO A 13 -30.30 -33.60 -35.80
C PRO A 13 -31.09 -34.90 -36.07
N HIS A 14 -30.83 -35.60 -37.18
CA HIS A 14 -31.49 -36.85 -37.57
C HIS A 14 -30.54 -38.07 -37.62
N GLU A 15 -29.25 -37.92 -37.32
CA GLU A 15 -28.27 -39.01 -37.26
C GLU A 15 -27.88 -39.30 -35.80
N THR A 16 -28.52 -40.29 -35.20
CA THR A 16 -28.14 -40.87 -33.90
C THR A 16 -27.20 -42.08 -34.15
N ASP A 17 -26.26 -42.35 -33.24
CA ASP A 17 -25.32 -43.49 -33.27
C ASP A 17 -24.07 -43.38 -34.17
N ILE A 18 -23.48 -42.19 -34.33
CA ILE A 18 -22.16 -42.03 -34.98
C ILE A 18 -21.05 -42.64 -34.10
N PHE A 19 -21.22 -42.60 -32.78
CA PHE A 19 -20.31 -43.26 -31.85
C PHE A 19 -20.59 -44.77 -31.78
N PRO A 20 -19.59 -45.65 -31.99
CA PRO A 20 -19.81 -47.10 -32.00
C PRO A 20 -20.16 -47.59 -30.59
N VAL A 21 -21.39 -48.08 -30.41
CA VAL A 21 -21.94 -48.65 -29.16
C VAL A 21 -21.97 -50.18 -29.18
N SER A 22 -21.91 -50.80 -28.00
CA SER A 22 -22.03 -52.26 -27.87
C SER A 22 -23.44 -52.76 -28.21
N ARG A 23 -23.55 -53.98 -28.78
CA ARG A 23 -24.85 -54.61 -29.15
C ARG A 23 -25.82 -54.75 -27.97
N SER A 24 -25.30 -54.90 -26.76
CA SER A 24 -26.08 -54.84 -25.51
C SER A 24 -25.46 -53.80 -24.59
N LEU A 25 -26.32 -52.96 -24.00
CA LEU A 25 -25.94 -51.89 -23.08
C LEU A 25 -26.24 -52.28 -21.64
N ASP A 26 -25.32 -51.98 -20.74
CA ASP A 26 -25.46 -52.25 -19.31
C ASP A 26 -26.27 -51.14 -18.62
N SER A 27 -27.44 -51.48 -18.09
CA SER A 27 -28.32 -50.57 -17.36
C SER A 27 -28.17 -50.66 -15.84
N ALA A 28 -27.10 -51.26 -15.32
CA ALA A 28 -26.87 -51.36 -13.87
C ALA A 28 -26.79 -49.97 -13.23
N LEU A 29 -27.70 -49.69 -12.29
CA LEU A 29 -27.77 -48.42 -11.58
C LEU A 29 -26.41 -48.03 -10.97
N LYS A 30 -25.74 -48.99 -10.30
CA LYS A 30 -24.43 -48.78 -9.67
C LYS A 30 -23.36 -48.26 -10.64
N LYS A 31 -23.34 -48.76 -11.89
CA LYS A 31 -22.36 -48.34 -12.91
C LYS A 31 -22.71 -46.97 -13.48
N ASN A 32 -23.99 -46.71 -13.76
CA ASN A 32 -24.47 -45.41 -14.23
C ASN A 32 -24.22 -44.30 -13.18
N THR A 33 -24.53 -44.54 -11.91
CA THR A 33 -24.23 -43.58 -10.83
C THR A 33 -22.73 -43.36 -10.63
N ALA A 34 -21.90 -44.41 -10.77
CA ALA A 34 -20.46 -44.28 -10.71
C ALA A 34 -19.89 -43.44 -11.86
N PHE A 35 -20.42 -43.61 -13.08
CA PHE A 35 -20.08 -42.80 -14.25
C PHE A 35 -20.41 -41.31 -14.03
N ILE A 36 -21.62 -41.00 -13.56
CA ILE A 36 -22.06 -39.62 -13.25
C ILE A 36 -21.17 -38.99 -12.17
N LYS A 37 -20.87 -39.73 -11.10
CA LYS A 37 -19.98 -39.25 -10.03
C LYS A 37 -18.58 -38.96 -10.57
N ARG A 38 -18.06 -39.81 -11.46
CA ARG A 38 -16.74 -39.62 -12.08
C ARG A 38 -16.74 -38.42 -13.03
N LEU A 39 -17.80 -38.18 -13.80
CA LEU A 39 -17.92 -36.98 -14.63
C LEU A 39 -17.80 -35.68 -13.81
N ARG A 40 -18.38 -35.66 -12.60
CA ARG A 40 -18.43 -34.46 -11.75
C ARG A 40 -17.08 -34.02 -11.16
N THR A 41 -16.16 -34.96 -10.91
CA THR A 41 -14.92 -34.68 -10.15
C THR A 41 -13.68 -35.44 -10.61
N GLY A 42 -13.80 -36.38 -11.55
CA GLY A 42 -12.75 -37.35 -11.90
C GLY A 42 -12.32 -37.29 -13.36
N ILE A 43 -12.49 -36.15 -14.03
CA ILE A 43 -11.98 -35.94 -15.39
C ILE A 43 -10.47 -35.70 -15.31
N SER A 44 -9.69 -36.64 -15.80
CA SER A 44 -8.22 -36.58 -15.87
C SER A 44 -7.72 -37.31 -17.12
N ALA A 45 -6.51 -37.01 -17.57
CA ALA A 45 -5.90 -37.66 -18.75
C ALA A 45 -5.88 -39.19 -18.64
N SER A 46 -5.59 -39.73 -17.44
CA SER A 46 -5.58 -41.17 -17.19
C SER A 46 -6.97 -41.82 -17.22
N ALA A 47 -8.03 -41.06 -16.97
CA ALA A 47 -9.40 -41.57 -16.96
C ALA A 47 -10.06 -41.60 -18.35
N GLN A 48 -9.43 -41.01 -19.38
CA GLN A 48 -10.01 -40.84 -20.71
C GLN A 48 -10.54 -42.15 -21.32
N GLN A 49 -9.70 -43.20 -21.36
CA GLN A 49 -10.08 -44.49 -21.95
C GLN A 49 -11.25 -45.15 -21.19
N THR A 50 -11.27 -45.01 -19.87
CA THR A 50 -12.35 -45.52 -19.03
C THR A 50 -13.67 -44.82 -19.34
N PHE A 51 -13.67 -43.49 -19.53
CA PHE A 51 -14.88 -42.77 -19.92
C PHE A 51 -15.38 -43.20 -21.30
N LEU A 52 -14.50 -43.36 -22.29
CA LEU A 52 -14.89 -43.80 -23.63
C LEU A 52 -15.47 -45.23 -23.62
N ALA A 53 -14.90 -46.12 -22.81
CA ALA A 53 -15.43 -47.47 -22.62
C ALA A 53 -16.81 -47.47 -21.94
N ASP A 54 -16.99 -46.67 -20.90
CA ASP A 54 -18.27 -46.51 -20.21
C ASP A 54 -19.34 -45.91 -21.15
N ILE A 55 -18.99 -44.89 -21.96
CA ILE A 55 -19.90 -44.29 -22.96
C ILE A 55 -20.33 -45.32 -24.01
N ARG A 56 -19.43 -46.23 -24.40
CA ARG A 56 -19.71 -47.32 -25.36
C ARG A 56 -20.64 -48.40 -24.82
N THR A 57 -20.54 -48.70 -23.52
CA THR A 57 -21.11 -49.92 -22.93
C THR A 57 -22.31 -49.69 -22.03
N LEU A 58 -22.49 -48.49 -21.45
CA LEU A 58 -23.57 -48.20 -20.50
C LEU A 58 -24.83 -47.67 -21.18
N SER A 59 -26.00 -48.00 -20.62
CA SER A 59 -27.30 -47.42 -21.00
C SER A 59 -27.55 -46.09 -20.29
N LEU A 60 -27.10 -45.00 -20.91
CA LEU A 60 -27.04 -43.67 -20.29
C LEU A 60 -28.26 -42.77 -20.56
N HIS A 61 -29.11 -43.12 -21.53
CA HIS A 61 -30.19 -42.24 -22.01
C HIS A 61 -31.19 -41.85 -20.90
N LYS A 62 -31.52 -42.78 -19.99
CA LYS A 62 -32.38 -42.50 -18.81
C LYS A 62 -31.79 -41.50 -17.81
N TYR A 63 -30.47 -41.32 -17.83
CA TYR A 63 -29.74 -40.45 -16.91
C TYR A 63 -29.18 -39.20 -17.61
N LEU A 64 -29.61 -38.92 -18.85
CA LEU A 64 -28.98 -37.91 -19.70
C LEU A 64 -28.98 -36.51 -19.07
N SER A 65 -30.08 -36.09 -18.43
CA SER A 65 -30.16 -34.79 -17.74
C SER A 65 -29.16 -34.68 -16.58
N GLU A 66 -28.98 -35.75 -15.80
CA GLU A 66 -27.98 -35.80 -14.72
C GLU A 66 -26.55 -35.83 -15.27
N ILE A 67 -26.34 -36.53 -16.39
CA ILE A 67 -25.06 -36.60 -17.09
C ILE A 67 -24.66 -35.23 -17.63
N ILE A 68 -25.58 -34.48 -18.24
CA ILE A 68 -25.33 -33.13 -18.76
C ILE A 68 -24.92 -32.21 -17.62
N SER A 69 -25.65 -32.23 -16.50
CA SER A 69 -25.33 -31.43 -15.31
C SER A 69 -23.97 -31.82 -14.70
N ALA A 70 -23.70 -33.11 -14.53
CA ALA A 70 -22.43 -33.61 -14.00
C ALA A 70 -21.25 -33.32 -14.95
N CYS A 71 -21.47 -33.39 -16.26
CA CYS A 71 -20.49 -33.03 -17.28
C CYS A 71 -20.11 -31.56 -17.15
N TYR A 72 -21.09 -30.65 -17.10
CA TYR A 72 -20.84 -29.22 -16.89
C TYR A 72 -20.06 -28.94 -15.60
N GLU A 73 -20.45 -29.55 -14.48
CA GLU A 73 -19.74 -29.39 -13.21
C GLU A 73 -18.29 -29.89 -13.25
N GLY A 74 -18.03 -30.98 -13.99
CA GLY A 74 -16.69 -31.49 -14.25
C GLY A 74 -15.87 -30.53 -15.11
N LEU A 75 -16.46 -30.04 -16.21
CA LEU A 75 -15.83 -29.09 -17.13
C LEU A 75 -15.42 -27.78 -16.42
N CYS A 76 -16.19 -27.32 -15.43
CA CYS A 76 -15.87 -26.14 -14.63
C CYS A 76 -14.59 -26.27 -13.77
N LYS A 77 -14.12 -27.50 -13.52
CA LYS A 77 -13.03 -27.79 -12.56
C LYS A 77 -11.70 -28.15 -13.23
N LEU A 78 -11.66 -28.21 -14.57
CA LEU A 78 -10.46 -28.59 -15.33
C LEU A 78 -9.41 -27.47 -15.23
N LYS A 79 -8.13 -27.84 -15.04
CA LYS A 79 -7.05 -26.84 -14.85
C LYS A 79 -5.94 -27.00 -15.89
N SER A 80 -5.56 -28.23 -16.18
CA SER A 80 -4.45 -28.53 -17.08
C SER A 80 -4.90 -28.68 -18.55
N PRO A 81 -4.01 -28.41 -19.53
CA PRO A 81 -4.30 -28.68 -20.94
C PRO A 81 -4.73 -30.14 -21.21
N GLY A 82 -4.15 -31.11 -20.49
CA GLY A 82 -4.48 -32.52 -20.63
C GLY A 82 -5.90 -32.84 -20.14
N GLU A 83 -6.29 -32.32 -18.97
CA GLU A 83 -7.66 -32.46 -18.46
C GLU A 83 -8.69 -31.82 -19.40
N ILE A 84 -8.38 -30.64 -19.95
CA ILE A 84 -9.24 -29.95 -20.92
C ILE A 84 -9.42 -30.79 -22.18
N ALA A 85 -8.34 -31.32 -22.74
CA ALA A 85 -8.41 -32.21 -23.90
C ALA A 85 -9.27 -33.45 -23.62
N THR A 86 -9.09 -34.09 -22.46
CA THR A 86 -9.94 -35.21 -22.05
C THR A 86 -11.42 -34.81 -21.87
N GLY A 87 -11.69 -33.65 -21.28
CA GLY A 87 -13.06 -33.13 -21.15
C GLY A 87 -13.73 -32.91 -22.51
N VAL A 88 -12.98 -32.40 -23.50
CA VAL A 88 -13.44 -32.19 -24.88
C VAL A 88 -13.71 -33.53 -25.58
N GLU A 89 -12.85 -34.53 -25.39
CA GLU A 89 -13.05 -35.89 -25.91
C GLU A 89 -14.31 -36.56 -25.33
N ILE A 90 -14.51 -36.44 -24.02
CA ILE A 90 -15.71 -36.97 -23.34
C ILE A 90 -16.97 -36.30 -23.87
N ALA A 91 -16.98 -34.96 -23.97
CA ALA A 91 -18.10 -34.21 -24.48
C ALA A 91 -18.36 -34.50 -25.98
N SER A 92 -17.31 -34.71 -26.77
CA SER A 92 -17.43 -35.12 -28.19
C SER A 92 -18.04 -36.51 -28.32
N ALA A 93 -17.63 -37.48 -27.49
CA ALA A 93 -18.22 -38.82 -27.49
C ALA A 93 -19.69 -38.82 -27.07
N LEU A 94 -20.07 -37.99 -26.09
CA LEU A 94 -21.47 -37.79 -25.69
C LEU A 94 -22.27 -37.10 -26.81
N HIS A 95 -21.69 -36.11 -27.49
CA HIS A 95 -22.28 -35.44 -28.66
C HIS A 95 -22.51 -36.43 -29.81
N GLN A 96 -21.53 -37.26 -30.18
CA GLN A 96 -21.68 -38.26 -31.24
C GLN A 96 -22.69 -39.36 -30.90
N ARG A 97 -22.94 -39.61 -29.61
CA ARG A 97 -23.88 -40.62 -29.14
C ARG A 97 -25.32 -40.11 -29.06
N PHE A 98 -25.55 -38.92 -28.51
CA PHE A 98 -26.90 -38.38 -28.25
C PHE A 98 -27.30 -37.23 -29.20
N GLY A 99 -26.37 -36.73 -29.99
CA GLY A 99 -26.59 -35.71 -30.99
C GLY A 99 -26.79 -34.29 -30.45
N PRO A 100 -27.09 -33.34 -31.36
CA PRO A 100 -27.30 -31.93 -31.00
C PRO A 100 -28.53 -31.67 -30.12
N ALA A 101 -29.63 -32.36 -30.41
CA ALA A 101 -30.94 -32.09 -29.80
C ALA A 101 -30.99 -32.41 -28.31
N GLU A 102 -30.42 -33.55 -27.90
CA GLU A 102 -30.55 -34.05 -26.52
C GLU A 102 -29.40 -33.62 -25.61
N PHE A 103 -28.17 -33.57 -26.12
CA PHE A 103 -26.97 -33.25 -25.34
C PHE A 103 -26.45 -31.83 -25.57
N THR A 104 -26.18 -31.50 -26.84
CA THR A 104 -25.37 -30.32 -27.21
C THR A 104 -26.06 -29.00 -26.90
N ARG A 105 -27.37 -28.91 -27.20
CA ARG A 105 -28.18 -27.73 -26.87
C ARG A 105 -28.16 -27.40 -25.39
N GLN A 106 -28.30 -28.42 -24.53
CA GLN A 106 -28.36 -28.23 -23.09
C GLN A 106 -26.98 -27.94 -22.48
N ILE A 107 -25.94 -28.66 -22.88
CA ILE A 107 -24.57 -28.39 -22.40
C ILE A 107 -24.09 -27.02 -22.89
N GLY A 108 -24.42 -26.63 -24.12
CA GLY A 108 -24.16 -25.29 -24.66
C GLY A 108 -24.82 -24.20 -23.83
N TRP A 109 -26.06 -24.41 -23.36
CA TRP A 109 -26.77 -23.45 -22.52
C TRP A 109 -26.11 -23.27 -21.16
N LEU A 110 -25.71 -24.38 -20.53
CA LEU A 110 -24.99 -24.36 -19.26
C LEU A 110 -23.63 -23.66 -19.39
N LEU A 111 -22.89 -23.91 -20.48
CA LEU A 111 -21.63 -23.24 -20.78
C LEU A 111 -21.82 -21.74 -21.02
N GLY A 112 -22.83 -21.34 -21.79
CA GLY A 112 -23.17 -19.94 -22.03
C GLY A 112 -23.56 -19.21 -20.74
N ARG A 113 -24.42 -19.80 -19.91
CA ARG A 113 -24.77 -19.27 -18.57
C ARG A 113 -23.57 -19.20 -17.64
N GLY A 114 -22.65 -20.16 -17.73
CA GLY A 114 -21.42 -20.17 -16.94
C GLY A 114 -20.42 -19.08 -17.33
N LEU A 115 -20.54 -18.56 -18.56
CA LEU A 115 -19.70 -17.51 -19.15
C LEU A 115 -20.37 -16.12 -19.16
N SER A 116 -21.63 -16.01 -18.77
CA SER A 116 -22.34 -14.73 -18.76
C SER A 116 -21.90 -13.84 -17.60
N THR A 117 -21.91 -12.52 -17.82
CA THR A 117 -21.58 -11.56 -16.77
C THR A 117 -22.78 -11.37 -15.80
N PRO A 118 -22.56 -11.34 -14.48
CA PRO A 118 -23.62 -11.07 -13.50
C PRO A 118 -24.15 -9.63 -13.62
N ASP A 119 -25.43 -9.43 -13.28
CA ASP A 119 -26.08 -8.13 -13.44
C ASP A 119 -25.44 -7.05 -12.54
N LYS A 120 -25.20 -5.87 -13.13
CA LYS A 120 -24.54 -4.73 -12.45
C LYS A 120 -25.36 -4.21 -11.27
N GLY A 121 -26.68 -4.43 -11.26
CA GLY A 121 -27.55 -4.07 -10.13
C GLY A 121 -27.32 -4.94 -8.90
N GLN A 122 -27.12 -6.25 -9.09
CA GLN A 122 -26.88 -7.20 -8.00
C GLN A 122 -25.48 -7.04 -7.41
N LEU A 123 -24.46 -6.86 -8.25
CA LEU A 123 -23.09 -6.64 -7.80
C LEU A 123 -22.91 -5.36 -6.97
N LYS A 124 -23.72 -4.33 -7.22
CA LYS A 124 -23.70 -3.07 -6.45
C LYS A 124 -24.39 -3.17 -5.09
N ALA A 125 -25.24 -4.17 -4.88
CA ALA A 125 -25.93 -4.39 -3.62
C ALA A 125 -25.07 -5.17 -2.59
N LEU A 126 -23.96 -5.76 -3.03
CA LEU A 126 -23.04 -6.53 -2.21
C LEU A 126 -21.98 -5.63 -1.56
N SER A 127 -21.47 -6.05 -0.39
CA SER A 127 -20.33 -5.38 0.24
C SER A 127 -19.07 -5.56 -0.61
N GLN A 128 -18.11 -4.64 -0.46
CA GLN A 128 -16.89 -4.61 -1.28
C GLN A 128 -16.08 -5.92 -1.20
N GLU A 129 -15.93 -6.49 -0.01
CA GLU A 129 -15.21 -7.76 0.18
C GLU A 129 -15.91 -8.95 -0.48
N VAL A 130 -17.24 -9.02 -0.42
CA VAL A 130 -18.02 -10.10 -1.04
C VAL A 130 -17.96 -9.99 -2.55
N ARG A 131 -18.04 -8.76 -3.08
CA ARG A 131 -17.91 -8.49 -4.51
C ARG A 131 -16.54 -8.89 -5.06
N GLU A 132 -15.45 -8.55 -4.38
CA GLU A 132 -14.09 -8.93 -4.79
C GLU A 132 -13.90 -10.45 -4.80
N ARG A 133 -14.48 -11.15 -3.80
CA ARG A 133 -14.47 -12.62 -3.75
C ARG A 133 -15.26 -13.24 -4.91
N GLU A 134 -16.46 -12.76 -5.18
CA GLU A 134 -17.32 -13.27 -6.24
C GLU A 134 -16.70 -13.02 -7.63
N GLU A 135 -16.14 -11.83 -7.86
CA GLU A 135 -15.42 -11.51 -9.10
C GLU A 135 -14.20 -12.43 -9.31
N LYS A 136 -13.45 -12.75 -8.24
CA LYS A 136 -12.32 -13.68 -8.30
C LYS A 136 -12.76 -15.11 -8.63
N GLU A 137 -13.83 -15.60 -8.00
CA GLU A 137 -14.39 -16.93 -8.28
C GLU A 137 -14.96 -17.01 -9.71
N ARG A 138 -15.62 -15.94 -10.17
CA ARG A 138 -16.10 -15.79 -11.55
C ARG A 138 -14.97 -15.85 -12.56
N LEU A 139 -13.90 -15.05 -12.39
CA LEU A 139 -12.76 -15.03 -13.31
C LEU A 139 -12.08 -16.41 -13.40
N SER A 140 -11.93 -17.11 -12.26
CA SER A 140 -11.40 -18.47 -12.24
C SER A 140 -12.24 -19.44 -13.09
N ARG A 141 -13.58 -19.36 -12.97
CA ARG A 141 -14.51 -20.18 -13.75
C ARG A 141 -14.49 -19.83 -15.24
N HIS A 142 -14.57 -18.54 -15.59
CA HIS A 142 -14.57 -18.07 -16.97
C HIS A 142 -13.29 -18.47 -17.71
N ARG A 143 -12.15 -18.48 -17.01
CA ARG A 143 -10.86 -18.91 -17.56
C ARG A 143 -10.92 -20.35 -18.10
N VAL A 144 -11.51 -21.27 -17.33
CA VAL A 144 -11.65 -22.67 -17.71
C VAL A 144 -12.69 -22.82 -18.81
N LEU A 145 -13.88 -22.26 -18.59
CA LEU A 145 -15.01 -22.41 -19.51
C LEU A 145 -14.76 -21.77 -20.87
N LEU A 146 -14.06 -20.64 -20.94
CA LEU A 146 -13.75 -19.98 -22.22
C LEU A 146 -12.86 -20.88 -23.08
N ARG A 147 -11.89 -21.55 -22.46
CA ARG A 147 -11.00 -22.49 -23.16
C ARG A 147 -11.76 -23.75 -23.59
N VAL A 148 -12.55 -24.34 -22.69
CA VAL A 148 -13.37 -25.53 -22.99
C VAL A 148 -14.36 -25.24 -24.11
N ALA A 149 -15.13 -24.16 -24.03
CA ALA A 149 -16.12 -23.79 -25.03
C ALA A 149 -15.48 -23.51 -26.40
N THR A 150 -14.29 -22.90 -26.41
CA THR A 150 -13.55 -22.65 -27.65
C THR A 150 -13.04 -23.94 -28.28
N GLU A 151 -12.48 -24.88 -27.50
CA GLU A 151 -12.07 -26.20 -28.01
C GLU A 151 -13.27 -27.01 -28.50
N LEU A 152 -14.41 -26.98 -27.78
CA LEU A 152 -15.66 -27.63 -28.22
C LEU A 152 -16.19 -27.06 -29.54
N TRP A 153 -16.00 -25.76 -29.76
CA TRP A 153 -16.32 -25.12 -31.02
C TRP A 153 -15.36 -25.54 -32.15
N LEU A 154 -14.05 -25.59 -31.87
CA LEU A 154 -13.04 -26.06 -32.83
C LEU A 154 -13.29 -27.49 -33.30
N VAL A 155 -13.78 -28.37 -32.41
CA VAL A 155 -14.14 -29.75 -32.77
C VAL A 155 -15.56 -29.89 -33.33
N GLY A 156 -16.31 -28.80 -33.50
CA GLY A 156 -17.64 -28.79 -34.13
C GLY A 156 -18.80 -29.25 -33.24
N VAL A 157 -18.57 -29.46 -31.94
CA VAL A 157 -19.62 -29.76 -30.97
C VAL A 157 -20.47 -28.52 -30.73
N LEU A 158 -19.84 -27.37 -30.46
CA LEU A 158 -20.53 -26.08 -30.40
C LEU A 158 -20.43 -25.37 -31.75
N ARG A 159 -21.47 -24.63 -32.15
CA ARG A 159 -21.50 -23.89 -33.43
C ARG A 159 -21.82 -22.42 -33.20
N THR A 160 -23.07 -22.10 -32.90
CA THR A 160 -23.57 -20.73 -32.67
C THR A 160 -24.40 -20.64 -31.38
N LEU A 161 -24.74 -19.42 -30.93
CA LEU A 161 -25.69 -19.26 -29.81
C LEU A 161 -27.12 -19.65 -30.17
N ASP A 162 -27.48 -19.63 -31.45
CA ASP A 162 -28.81 -20.03 -31.93
C ASP A 162 -29.04 -21.54 -31.79
N ASP A 163 -27.95 -22.32 -31.70
CA ASP A 163 -27.98 -23.78 -31.56
C ASP A 163 -28.12 -24.25 -30.10
N ILE A 164 -28.54 -23.36 -29.19
CA ILE A 164 -28.57 -23.57 -27.75
C ILE A 164 -29.96 -23.28 -27.20
N GLU A 165 -30.54 -24.23 -26.48
CA GLU A 165 -31.90 -24.12 -25.92
C GLU A 165 -31.88 -24.30 -24.40
N ARG A 166 -32.75 -23.55 -23.71
CA ARG A 166 -32.96 -23.70 -22.27
C ARG A 166 -33.48 -25.11 -21.98
N PRO A 167 -32.98 -25.79 -20.94
CA PRO A 167 -33.47 -27.12 -20.56
C PRO A 167 -34.99 -27.20 -20.35
N GLU A 168 -35.63 -26.10 -19.93
CA GLU A 168 -37.07 -26.00 -19.68
C GLU A 168 -37.92 -25.91 -20.96
N ASP A 169 -37.37 -25.35 -22.05
CA ASP A 169 -38.09 -25.12 -23.31
C ASP A 169 -38.22 -26.40 -24.17
N LEU A 170 -37.42 -27.43 -23.88
CA LEU A 170 -37.48 -28.75 -24.53
C LEU A 170 -38.74 -29.54 -24.16
N GLY A 171 -39.33 -29.28 -22.99
CA GLY A 171 -40.56 -29.93 -22.52
C GLY A 171 -41.85 -29.39 -23.15
N ALA A 172 -41.82 -28.17 -23.70
CA ALA A 172 -43.01 -27.48 -24.19
C ALA A 172 -43.42 -27.88 -25.62
N LYS A 173 -42.50 -28.43 -26.43
CA LYS A 173 -42.78 -28.84 -27.82
C LYS A 173 -43.24 -30.31 -27.98
N GLY A 174 -43.34 -31.06 -26.89
CA GLY A 174 -43.64 -32.50 -26.90
C GLY A 174 -45.01 -32.91 -26.37
N LYS A 175 -45.92 -31.98 -26.06
CA LYS A 175 -47.22 -32.32 -25.45
C LYS A 175 -48.34 -31.39 -25.90
N ASP A 176 -48.81 -31.59 -27.13
CA ASP A 176 -50.20 -31.25 -27.44
C ASP A 176 -51.11 -32.22 -26.69
N GLY A 177 -51.76 -31.72 -25.64
CA GLY A 177 -52.84 -32.45 -24.97
C GLY A 177 -52.91 -32.27 -23.45
N VAL A 178 -53.92 -31.51 -23.05
CA VAL A 178 -54.60 -31.50 -21.74
C VAL A 178 -54.14 -30.45 -20.70
N VAL A 179 -55.09 -29.55 -20.46
CA VAL A 179 -55.17 -28.48 -19.46
C VAL A 179 -55.39 -29.06 -18.05
N GLY A 180 -54.73 -28.53 -17.02
CA GLY A 180 -55.07 -28.88 -15.63
C GLY A 180 -54.12 -28.40 -14.51
N ILE A 181 -54.23 -27.12 -14.16
CA ILE A 181 -54.26 -26.52 -12.80
C ILE A 181 -53.29 -27.03 -11.71
N GLY A 182 -52.43 -26.11 -11.24
CA GLY A 182 -52.30 -25.81 -9.80
C GLY A 182 -50.93 -26.04 -9.13
N GLY A 183 -50.22 -24.96 -8.78
CA GLY A 183 -49.13 -25.00 -7.81
C GLY A 183 -48.21 -23.77 -7.84
N LYS A 184 -48.56 -22.72 -7.07
CA LYS A 184 -47.76 -21.51 -6.87
C LYS A 184 -46.41 -21.83 -6.19
N ALA A 185 -45.31 -21.43 -6.82
CA ALA A 185 -44.09 -21.02 -6.13
C ALA A 185 -43.61 -19.71 -6.78
N SER A 186 -43.43 -18.71 -5.93
CA SER A 186 -43.08 -17.33 -6.25
C SER A 186 -41.60 -17.19 -6.61
N GLU A 187 -41.27 -16.84 -7.84
CA GLU A 187 -40.02 -16.14 -8.16
C GLU A 187 -40.25 -15.08 -9.24
N ASN A 188 -39.78 -13.87 -8.94
CA ASN A 188 -39.83 -12.70 -9.80
C ASN A 188 -39.01 -12.95 -11.09
N PRO A 189 -39.54 -12.66 -12.29
CA PRO A 189 -38.78 -12.87 -13.52
C PRO A 189 -37.78 -11.73 -13.69
N VAL A 190 -36.49 -12.03 -13.52
CA VAL A 190 -35.42 -11.16 -14.03
C VAL A 190 -35.49 -11.24 -15.55
N LYS A 191 -36.10 -10.22 -16.16
CA LYS A 191 -36.10 -10.00 -17.60
C LYS A 191 -34.66 -9.84 -18.09
N ALA A 192 -34.05 -10.94 -18.53
CA ALA A 192 -32.98 -10.87 -19.51
C ALA A 192 -33.57 -10.21 -20.76
N LYS A 193 -33.08 -9.01 -21.08
CA LYS A 193 -33.40 -8.32 -22.34
C LYS A 193 -32.93 -9.19 -23.49
N VAL A 194 -33.85 -9.97 -24.06
CA VAL A 194 -33.71 -10.46 -25.44
C VAL A 194 -33.80 -9.22 -26.33
N PRO A 195 -32.78 -8.87 -27.12
CA PRO A 195 -32.96 -7.86 -28.16
C PRO A 195 -33.99 -8.42 -29.14
N SER A 196 -35.05 -7.66 -29.34
CA SER A 196 -36.11 -7.92 -30.31
C SER A 196 -35.54 -8.39 -31.65
N ALA A 197 -35.98 -9.57 -32.09
CA ALA A 197 -35.76 -10.09 -33.42
C ALA A 197 -36.41 -9.14 -34.45
N VAL A 198 -35.61 -8.26 -35.04
CA VAL A 198 -35.81 -7.82 -36.42
C VAL A 198 -35.04 -8.84 -37.26
N ARG A 199 -35.77 -9.69 -37.97
CA ARG A 199 -35.21 -10.60 -38.97
C ARG A 199 -34.60 -9.76 -40.08
N ASP A 200 -33.28 -9.65 -40.06
CA ASP A 200 -32.49 -9.14 -41.17
C ASP A 200 -31.66 -10.32 -41.69
N SER A 201 -32.09 -10.88 -42.82
CA SER A 201 -31.72 -12.22 -43.31
C SER A 201 -30.31 -12.33 -43.92
N ASP A 202 -29.39 -11.43 -43.60
CA ASP A 202 -28.07 -11.34 -44.25
C ASP A 202 -26.86 -11.31 -43.29
N LYS A 203 -27.07 -11.53 -41.99
CA LYS A 203 -25.95 -11.72 -41.04
C LYS A 203 -25.68 -13.21 -40.83
N GLU A 204 -24.61 -13.67 -41.45
CA GLU A 204 -23.95 -14.96 -41.17
C GLU A 204 -23.78 -15.15 -39.64
N ALA A 205 -24.41 -16.18 -39.08
CA ALA A 205 -24.48 -16.42 -37.63
C ALA A 205 -23.09 -16.43 -36.99
N GLU A 206 -22.97 -15.81 -35.82
CA GLU A 206 -21.66 -15.61 -35.19
C GLU A 206 -21.20 -16.87 -34.44
N PRO A 207 -19.90 -17.22 -34.50
CA PRO A 207 -19.36 -18.32 -33.72
C PRO A 207 -19.60 -18.13 -32.23
N PHE A 208 -19.94 -19.22 -31.53
CA PHE A 208 -20.19 -19.20 -30.09
C PHE A 208 -19.08 -18.47 -29.28
N PRO A 209 -17.77 -18.76 -29.47
CA PRO A 209 -16.72 -18.06 -28.72
C PRO A 209 -16.61 -16.57 -29.05
N LEU A 210 -16.99 -16.17 -30.28
CA LEU A 210 -16.95 -14.77 -30.72
C LEU A 210 -17.99 -13.94 -29.96
N GLU A 211 -19.22 -14.45 -29.83
CA GLU A 211 -20.28 -13.77 -29.07
C GLU A 211 -19.95 -13.63 -27.58
N VAL A 212 -19.40 -14.70 -26.98
CA VAL A 212 -18.92 -14.67 -25.60
C VAL A 212 -17.84 -13.59 -25.42
N LEU A 213 -16.88 -13.49 -26.34
CA LEU A 213 -15.86 -12.45 -26.29
C LEU A 213 -16.45 -11.05 -26.47
N LYS A 214 -17.49 -10.87 -27.30
CA LYS A 214 -18.16 -9.56 -27.43
C LYS A 214 -18.83 -9.13 -26.14
N ASP A 215 -19.52 -10.03 -25.45
CA ASP A 215 -20.18 -9.73 -24.17
C ASP A 215 -19.13 -9.42 -23.08
N LEU A 216 -18.12 -10.28 -22.95
CA LEU A 216 -17.08 -10.15 -21.92
C LEU A 216 -16.24 -8.88 -22.10
N LEU A 217 -15.86 -8.53 -23.33
CA LEU A 217 -14.94 -7.43 -23.60
C LEU A 217 -15.67 -6.12 -23.94
N GLY A 218 -16.92 -6.17 -24.41
CA GLY A 218 -17.65 -4.99 -24.88
C GLY A 218 -18.09 -4.01 -23.79
N HIS A 219 -18.12 -4.44 -22.53
CA HIS A 219 -18.62 -3.65 -21.39
C HIS A 219 -17.62 -3.55 -20.22
N ASP A 220 -16.36 -3.90 -20.44
CA ASP A 220 -15.31 -4.03 -19.42
C ASP A 220 -14.46 -2.74 -19.28
N ARG A 221 -15.06 -1.71 -18.70
CA ARG A 221 -14.41 -0.38 -18.52
C ARG A 221 -13.13 -0.42 -17.66
N ASP A 222 -13.14 -1.27 -16.64
CA ASP A 222 -12.03 -1.41 -15.69
C ASP A 222 -11.01 -2.47 -16.14
N HIS A 223 -11.22 -3.07 -17.32
CA HIS A 223 -10.34 -4.07 -17.93
C HIS A 223 -10.07 -5.30 -17.04
N THR A 224 -11.06 -5.68 -16.24
CA THR A 224 -11.01 -6.84 -15.33
C THR A 224 -10.95 -8.17 -16.07
N ASN A 225 -11.47 -8.23 -17.31
CA ASN A 225 -11.49 -9.40 -18.16
C ASN A 225 -10.23 -9.50 -19.06
N LEU A 226 -9.29 -8.54 -18.98
CA LEU A 226 -8.05 -8.56 -19.77
C LEU A 226 -7.25 -9.87 -19.62
N PRO A 227 -7.09 -10.48 -18.43
CA PRO A 227 -6.42 -11.77 -18.30
C PRO A 227 -7.10 -12.91 -19.08
N LEU A 228 -8.42 -12.83 -19.30
CA LEU A 228 -9.17 -13.79 -20.11
C LEU A 228 -8.88 -13.60 -21.60
N ALA A 229 -8.77 -12.35 -22.07
CA ALA A 229 -8.35 -12.05 -23.46
C ALA A 229 -6.93 -12.54 -23.72
N VAL A 230 -6.00 -12.29 -22.78
CA VAL A 230 -4.61 -12.79 -22.84
C VAL A 230 -4.58 -14.31 -22.90
N LEU A 231 -5.37 -14.99 -22.06
CA LEU A 231 -5.48 -16.45 -22.08
C LEU A 231 -5.96 -16.97 -23.44
N PHE A 232 -7.02 -16.37 -23.98
CA PHE A 232 -7.62 -16.76 -25.26
C PHE A 232 -6.58 -16.67 -26.37
N VAL A 233 -5.92 -15.52 -26.48
CA VAL A 233 -4.95 -15.24 -27.52
C VAL A 233 -3.71 -16.13 -27.41
N LYS A 234 -3.23 -16.44 -26.20
CA LYS A 234 -2.14 -17.41 -25.99
C LYS A 234 -2.53 -18.85 -26.30
N SER A 235 -3.76 -19.24 -25.99
CA SER A 235 -4.22 -20.62 -26.17
C SER A 235 -4.55 -20.94 -27.63
N PHE A 236 -4.97 -19.93 -28.39
CA PHE A 236 -5.50 -20.08 -29.75
C PHE A 236 -4.86 -19.14 -30.79
N SER A 237 -3.58 -18.77 -30.58
CA SER A 237 -2.82 -17.86 -31.46
C SER A 237 -2.75 -18.34 -32.91
N TRP A 238 -2.41 -19.62 -33.11
CA TRP A 238 -2.34 -20.22 -34.44
C TRP A 238 -3.73 -20.63 -34.97
N ASP A 239 -4.48 -21.39 -34.16
CA ASP A 239 -5.72 -22.04 -34.61
C ASP A 239 -6.83 -21.05 -34.99
N ILE A 240 -6.99 -19.94 -34.24
CA ILE A 240 -8.06 -18.95 -34.42
C ILE A 240 -7.55 -17.64 -35.02
N LEU A 241 -6.36 -17.19 -34.65
CA LEU A 241 -5.85 -15.88 -35.07
C LEU A 241 -4.85 -15.99 -36.23
N GLY A 242 -4.36 -17.18 -36.57
CA GLY A 242 -3.35 -17.37 -37.62
C GLY A 242 -2.04 -16.61 -37.34
N ALA A 243 -1.77 -16.25 -36.09
CA ALA A 243 -0.59 -15.50 -35.68
C ALA A 243 0.49 -16.48 -35.18
N LYS A 244 1.64 -16.54 -35.87
CA LYS A 244 2.81 -17.28 -35.40
C LYS A 244 3.48 -16.49 -34.28
N THR A 245 3.18 -16.82 -33.03
CA THR A 245 3.95 -16.31 -31.89
C THR A 245 5.32 -16.98 -31.87
N VAL A 246 6.40 -16.19 -31.77
CA VAL A 246 7.78 -16.68 -31.64
C VAL A 246 7.84 -17.75 -30.53
N GLU A 247 8.39 -18.92 -30.83
CA GLU A 247 8.34 -20.11 -29.98
C GLU A 247 8.85 -19.85 -28.55
N GLU A 248 7.94 -19.84 -27.59
CA GLU A 248 8.21 -20.25 -26.21
C GLU A 248 7.14 -21.27 -25.84
N GLY A 249 7.54 -22.52 -25.57
CA GLY A 249 6.65 -23.65 -25.31
C GLY A 249 5.51 -23.33 -24.33
N ARG A 250 4.33 -23.93 -24.55
CA ARG A 250 3.08 -23.74 -23.78
C ARG A 250 3.33 -23.46 -22.28
N LYS A 251 3.41 -22.18 -21.89
CA LYS A 251 3.51 -21.74 -20.48
C LYS A 251 2.12 -21.76 -19.85
N THR A 252 2.00 -22.31 -18.65
CA THR A 252 0.78 -22.19 -17.84
C THR A 252 0.68 -20.75 -17.35
N VAL A 253 -0.46 -20.12 -17.63
CA VAL A 253 -0.76 -18.82 -17.03
C VAL A 253 -1.30 -19.12 -15.62
N GLU A 254 -0.84 -18.38 -14.62
CA GLU A 254 -1.28 -18.39 -13.22
C GLU A 254 -2.52 -17.47 -13.03
N ALA A 255 -3.15 -17.53 -11.86
CA ALA A 255 -4.37 -16.78 -11.54
C ALA A 255 -4.23 -15.24 -11.63
N ASP A 256 -3.00 -14.74 -11.62
CA ASP A 256 -2.62 -13.32 -11.68
C ASP A 256 -2.14 -12.85 -13.06
N GLY A 257 -2.18 -13.72 -14.08
CA GLY A 257 -1.65 -13.43 -15.42
C GLY A 257 -0.16 -13.72 -15.59
N ALA A 258 0.56 -14.12 -14.52
CA ALA A 258 1.96 -14.51 -14.62
C ALA A 258 2.11 -15.84 -15.37
N THR A 259 3.18 -16.01 -16.14
CA THR A 259 3.49 -17.28 -16.81
C THR A 259 4.51 -18.08 -16.01
N THR A 260 4.20 -19.33 -15.70
CA THR A 260 5.16 -20.31 -15.18
C THR A 260 5.56 -21.29 -16.31
N PRO A 261 6.86 -21.61 -16.46
CA PRO A 261 7.26 -22.73 -17.31
C PRO A 261 6.75 -24.02 -16.66
N ALA A 262 6.12 -24.90 -17.44
CA ALA A 262 5.72 -26.22 -16.94
C ALA A 262 6.97 -27.01 -16.50
N GLU A 263 6.96 -27.57 -15.29
CA GLU A 263 8.04 -28.42 -14.79
C GLU A 263 8.14 -29.68 -15.66
N ALA A 264 9.29 -29.86 -16.30
CA ALA A 264 9.65 -31.10 -16.97
C ALA A 264 9.99 -32.16 -15.91
N THR A 265 9.05 -33.07 -15.64
CA THR A 265 9.36 -34.34 -14.98
C THR A 265 10.05 -35.25 -15.98
N ASN A 266 11.33 -35.53 -15.74
CA ASN A 266 12.11 -36.54 -16.47
C ASN A 266 11.45 -37.92 -16.30
N GLY A 267 10.98 -38.47 -17.42
CA GLY A 267 10.67 -39.88 -17.60
C GLY A 267 10.97 -40.21 -19.05
N GLU A 268 12.10 -40.88 -19.29
CA GLU A 268 12.45 -41.48 -20.57
C GLU A 268 11.46 -42.61 -20.85
N GLU A 269 10.62 -42.46 -21.87
CA GLU A 269 10.07 -43.55 -22.69
C GLU A 269 9.32 -42.96 -23.90
N GLY A 270 9.76 -43.33 -25.12
CA GLY A 270 8.98 -43.13 -26.35
C GLY A 270 9.40 -41.95 -27.23
N ALA A 271 10.63 -41.97 -27.75
CA ALA A 271 10.95 -41.22 -28.97
C ALA A 271 10.16 -41.80 -30.16
N GLY A 272 9.09 -41.12 -30.56
CA GLY A 272 8.23 -41.52 -31.68
C GLY A 272 7.50 -40.32 -32.26
N ASP A 273 8.10 -39.75 -33.30
CA ASP A 273 7.47 -38.98 -34.38
C ASP A 273 6.84 -37.60 -34.05
N VAL A 274 7.67 -36.56 -34.04
CA VAL A 274 7.24 -35.14 -34.14
C VAL A 274 8.17 -34.39 -35.09
N THR A 275 8.19 -34.78 -36.38
CA THR A 275 8.92 -34.01 -37.42
C THR A 275 8.10 -33.71 -38.69
N THR A 276 6.76 -33.68 -38.61
CA THR A 276 5.90 -33.52 -39.82
C THR A 276 4.75 -32.52 -39.72
N ALA A 277 4.79 -31.50 -38.83
CA ALA A 277 3.66 -30.57 -38.63
C ALA A 277 3.96 -29.07 -38.88
N GLU A 278 4.91 -28.72 -39.75
CA GLU A 278 5.27 -27.30 -40.00
C GLU A 278 4.48 -26.59 -41.11
N ASN A 279 3.54 -27.26 -41.82
CA ASN A 279 2.87 -26.69 -43.00
C ASN A 279 1.33 -26.82 -43.06
N ASP A 280 0.64 -27.08 -41.95
CA ASP A 280 -0.83 -27.10 -41.96
C ASP A 280 -1.43 -25.68 -41.84
N PRO A 281 -2.35 -25.26 -42.72
CA PRO A 281 -3.02 -23.97 -42.62
C PRO A 281 -3.87 -23.89 -41.33
N PRO A 282 -4.11 -22.68 -40.78
CA PRO A 282 -4.98 -22.51 -39.62
C PRO A 282 -6.35 -23.18 -39.82
N LEU A 283 -6.89 -23.79 -38.75
CA LEU A 283 -8.15 -24.54 -38.77
C LEU A 283 -9.38 -23.71 -39.21
N ILE A 284 -9.30 -22.39 -39.20
CA ILE A 284 -10.42 -21.47 -39.42
C ILE A 284 -10.20 -20.56 -40.64
N PRO A 285 -11.23 -20.28 -41.46
CA PRO A 285 -11.13 -19.37 -42.61
C PRO A 285 -10.74 -17.94 -42.23
N GLU A 286 -9.94 -17.26 -43.07
CA GLU A 286 -9.43 -15.90 -42.84
C GLU A 286 -10.53 -14.88 -42.50
N LYS A 287 -11.72 -15.00 -43.12
CA LYS A 287 -12.90 -14.15 -42.86
C LYS A 287 -13.32 -14.19 -41.38
N THR A 288 -13.30 -15.37 -40.77
CA THR A 288 -13.68 -15.56 -39.36
C THR A 288 -12.54 -15.11 -38.44
N GLN A 289 -11.28 -15.37 -38.81
CA GLN A 289 -10.12 -14.86 -38.06
C GLN A 289 -10.13 -13.34 -37.96
N ALA A 290 -10.46 -12.65 -39.06
CA ALA A 290 -10.56 -11.19 -39.10
C ALA A 290 -11.61 -10.63 -38.13
N ARG A 291 -12.73 -11.35 -37.93
CA ARG A 291 -13.77 -10.96 -36.94
C ARG A 291 -13.25 -11.04 -35.51
N PHE A 292 -12.52 -12.11 -35.15
CA PHE A 292 -11.88 -12.24 -33.84
C PHE A 292 -10.84 -11.14 -33.61
N LYS A 293 -9.96 -10.91 -34.60
CA LYS A 293 -8.96 -9.82 -34.56
C LYS A 293 -9.61 -8.45 -34.39
N SER A 294 -10.72 -8.16 -35.07
CA SER A 294 -11.42 -6.88 -34.98
C SER A 294 -11.91 -6.57 -33.56
N ILE A 295 -12.53 -7.54 -32.87
CA ILE A 295 -13.01 -7.35 -31.49
C ILE A 295 -11.84 -7.19 -30.53
N LEU A 296 -10.80 -8.02 -30.68
CA LEU A 296 -9.62 -7.97 -29.83
C LEU A 296 -8.83 -6.67 -30.02
N ASN A 297 -8.69 -6.17 -31.25
CA ASN A 297 -8.09 -4.88 -31.55
C ASN A 297 -8.91 -3.71 -30.96
N ARG A 298 -10.24 -3.74 -31.09
CA ARG A 298 -11.10 -2.73 -30.47
C ARG A 298 -10.93 -2.67 -28.95
N TYR A 299 -10.86 -3.84 -28.30
CA TYR A 299 -10.60 -3.93 -26.87
C TYR A 299 -9.17 -3.46 -26.53
N LEU A 300 -8.18 -3.85 -27.32
CA LEU A 300 -6.78 -3.44 -27.12
C LEU A 300 -6.61 -1.93 -27.16
N GLU A 301 -7.30 -1.20 -28.05
CA GLU A 301 -7.22 0.27 -28.10
C GLU A 301 -7.77 0.93 -26.82
N ASP A 302 -8.84 0.40 -26.22
CA ASP A 302 -9.34 0.88 -24.92
C ASP A 302 -8.36 0.54 -23.77
N VAL A 303 -7.77 -0.67 -23.79
CA VAL A 303 -6.73 -1.09 -22.83
C VAL A 303 -5.52 -0.17 -22.92
N LYS A 304 -5.04 0.16 -24.13
CA LYS A 304 -3.91 1.08 -24.34
C LYS A 304 -4.20 2.46 -23.75
N ALA A 305 -5.40 2.99 -23.98
CA ALA A 305 -5.82 4.26 -23.40
C ALA A 305 -5.87 4.19 -21.85
N HIS A 306 -6.28 3.05 -21.28
CA HIS A 306 -6.25 2.81 -19.85
C HIS A 306 -4.83 2.78 -19.28
N VAL A 307 -3.90 2.06 -19.91
CA VAL A 307 -2.48 2.00 -19.51
C VAL A 307 -1.87 3.41 -19.47
N VAL A 308 -2.07 4.21 -20.52
CA VAL A 308 -1.53 5.58 -20.58
C VAL A 308 -2.13 6.46 -19.48
N ARG A 309 -3.44 6.31 -19.20
CA ARG A 309 -4.13 7.07 -18.15
C ARG A 309 -3.57 6.75 -16.77
N ASP A 310 -3.42 5.47 -16.44
CA ASP A 310 -2.91 5.02 -15.15
C ASP A 310 -1.43 5.35 -14.97
N GLN A 311 -0.63 5.27 -16.03
CA GLN A 311 0.75 5.71 -16.00
C GLN A 311 0.87 7.21 -15.70
N ARG A 312 0.06 8.06 -16.36
CA ARG A 312 0.02 9.51 -16.06
C ARG A 312 -0.43 9.79 -14.63
N ALA A 313 -1.42 9.04 -14.13
CA ALA A 313 -1.89 9.16 -12.75
C ALA A 313 -0.80 8.77 -11.74
N LEU A 314 -0.09 7.67 -11.97
CA LEU A 314 1.00 7.19 -11.11
C LEU A 314 2.20 8.15 -11.13
N ALA A 315 2.55 8.70 -12.29
CA ALA A 315 3.59 9.73 -12.41
C ALA A 315 3.21 11.02 -11.66
N ALA A 316 1.96 11.47 -11.77
CA ALA A 316 1.46 12.61 -11.00
C ALA A 316 1.49 12.34 -9.48
N GLN A 317 1.12 11.12 -9.06
CA GLN A 317 1.20 10.73 -7.66
C GLN A 317 2.65 10.65 -7.16
N SER A 318 3.57 10.15 -7.98
CA SER A 318 5.01 10.13 -7.69
C SER A 318 5.55 11.55 -7.47
N ARG A 319 5.20 12.52 -8.34
CA ARG A 319 5.56 13.93 -8.14
C ARG A 319 4.99 14.50 -6.84
N ARG A 320 3.72 14.22 -6.53
CA ARG A 320 3.10 14.65 -5.26
C ARG A 320 3.75 14.00 -4.04
N ASN A 321 4.21 12.76 -4.15
CA ASN A 321 4.95 12.06 -3.10
C ASN A 321 6.36 12.65 -2.93
N ALA A 322 7.04 13.00 -4.02
CA ALA A 322 8.32 13.69 -3.99
C ALA A 322 8.19 15.10 -3.40
N GLU A 323 7.17 15.86 -3.77
CA GLU A 323 6.86 17.16 -3.16
C GLU A 323 6.52 17.02 -1.67
N ALA A 324 5.79 15.98 -1.28
CA ALA A 324 5.52 15.70 0.13
C ALA A 324 6.83 15.41 0.86
N TYR A 325 7.67 14.51 0.32
CA TYR A 325 8.99 14.21 0.89
C TYR A 325 9.90 15.44 1.02
N VAL A 326 9.90 16.32 0.02
CA VAL A 326 10.64 17.61 0.07
C VAL A 326 10.03 18.56 1.12
N LYS A 327 8.72 18.48 1.39
CA LYS A 327 8.01 19.34 2.34
C LYS A 327 8.05 18.85 3.78
N SER A 328 8.08 17.54 4.03
CA SER A 328 7.97 16.91 5.36
C SER A 328 9.16 16.02 5.73
N GLY A 329 10.10 15.75 4.82
CA GLY A 329 11.26 14.87 5.08
C GLY A 329 10.92 13.37 5.16
N GLU A 330 9.65 13.02 5.24
CA GLU A 330 9.14 11.65 5.27
C GLU A 330 7.89 11.47 4.39
N ILE A 331 7.68 10.26 3.87
CA ILE A 331 6.45 9.85 3.18
C ILE A 331 5.69 8.91 4.10
N PHE A 332 4.45 9.27 4.45
CA PHE A 332 3.57 8.43 5.26
C PHE A 332 3.43 7.00 4.71
N GLU A 333 3.45 6.01 5.60
CA GLU A 333 3.41 4.58 5.25
C GLU A 333 2.18 4.21 4.40
N ASP A 334 1.00 4.75 4.72
CA ASP A 334 -0.23 4.52 3.94
C ASP A 334 -0.12 5.04 2.50
N ARG A 335 0.51 6.21 2.32
CA ARG A 335 0.73 6.81 1.00
C ARG A 335 1.72 6.00 0.18
N GLN A 336 2.76 5.48 0.81
CA GLN A 336 3.72 4.56 0.21
C GLN A 336 3.06 3.23 -0.17
N ALA A 337 2.27 2.64 0.73
CA ALA A 337 1.55 1.39 0.50
C ALA A 337 0.53 1.50 -0.66
N ASN A 338 -0.20 2.62 -0.73
CA ASN A 338 -1.14 2.86 -1.82
C ASN A 338 -0.41 3.07 -3.17
N PHE A 339 0.71 3.80 -3.17
CA PHE A 339 1.55 3.96 -4.37
C PHE A 339 2.11 2.61 -4.85
N GLU A 340 2.60 1.77 -3.95
CA GLU A 340 3.05 0.41 -4.28
C GLU A 340 1.93 -0.49 -4.82
N LYS A 341 0.72 -0.39 -4.25
CA LYS A 341 -0.46 -1.11 -4.72
C LYS A 341 -0.82 -0.70 -6.16
N GLN A 342 -0.86 0.60 -6.44
CA GLN A 342 -1.14 1.14 -7.77
C GLN A 342 -0.03 0.78 -8.77
N SER A 343 1.24 0.85 -8.37
CA SER A 343 2.38 0.44 -9.19
C SER A 343 2.29 -1.03 -9.59
N LYS A 344 2.04 -1.94 -8.64
CA LYS A 344 1.86 -3.38 -8.92
C LYS A 344 0.65 -3.66 -9.83
N SER A 345 -0.40 -2.86 -9.71
CA SER A 345 -1.58 -2.97 -10.58
C SER A 345 -1.24 -2.56 -12.02
N LEU A 346 -0.56 -1.43 -12.20
CA LEU A 346 -0.11 -0.95 -13.51
C LEU A 346 0.89 -1.90 -14.16
N GLU A 347 1.86 -2.44 -13.41
CA GLU A 347 2.81 -3.44 -13.91
C GLU A 347 2.10 -4.67 -14.49
N LYS A 348 1.06 -5.17 -13.80
CA LYS A 348 0.24 -6.29 -14.30
C LYS A 348 -0.55 -5.91 -15.54
N LEU A 349 -1.13 -4.70 -15.57
CA LEU A 349 -1.89 -4.20 -16.70
C LEU A 349 -0.98 -4.08 -17.94
N VAL A 350 0.21 -3.50 -17.79
CA VAL A 350 1.23 -3.37 -18.84
C VAL A 350 1.69 -4.74 -19.34
N ALA A 351 2.02 -5.67 -18.44
CA ALA A 351 2.45 -7.02 -18.82
C ALA A 351 1.38 -7.78 -19.62
N ASN A 352 0.11 -7.68 -19.22
CA ASN A 352 -0.99 -8.29 -19.96
C ASN A 352 -1.24 -7.61 -21.32
N THR A 353 -1.13 -6.28 -21.37
CA THR A 353 -1.27 -5.50 -22.61
C THR A 353 -0.17 -5.84 -23.60
N GLN A 354 1.07 -6.00 -23.13
CA GLN A 354 2.22 -6.38 -23.94
C GLN A 354 1.99 -7.72 -24.63
N VAL A 355 1.51 -8.73 -23.90
CA VAL A 355 1.18 -10.05 -24.48
C VAL A 355 0.10 -9.94 -25.55
N LEU A 356 -0.91 -9.09 -25.33
CA LEU A 356 -1.99 -8.89 -26.30
C LEU A 356 -1.49 -8.15 -27.56
N CYS A 357 -0.59 -7.18 -27.40
CA CYS A 357 0.08 -6.47 -28.50
C CYS A 357 0.93 -7.42 -29.35
N GLU A 358 1.79 -8.21 -28.71
CA GLU A 358 2.67 -9.18 -29.37
C GLU A 358 1.87 -10.19 -30.21
N ALA A 359 0.80 -10.73 -29.65
CA ALA A 359 0.04 -11.76 -30.33
C ALA A 359 -0.93 -11.23 -31.40
N LEU A 360 -1.32 -9.96 -31.34
CA LEU A 360 -2.07 -9.30 -32.42
C LEU A 360 -1.16 -8.61 -33.46
N GLY A 361 0.16 -8.56 -33.21
CA GLY A 361 1.13 -7.89 -34.08
C GLY A 361 0.98 -6.36 -34.09
N VAL A 362 0.48 -5.79 -33.00
CA VAL A 362 0.26 -4.34 -32.87
C VAL A 362 1.33 -3.75 -31.96
N GLU A 363 1.83 -2.57 -32.29
CA GLU A 363 2.83 -1.88 -31.47
C GLU A 363 2.24 -1.44 -30.12
N MET A 364 3.03 -1.62 -29.06
CA MET A 364 2.72 -1.12 -27.72
C MET A 364 2.77 0.42 -27.73
N PRO A 365 1.87 1.13 -27.04
CA PRO A 365 1.99 2.58 -26.91
C PRO A 365 3.36 2.92 -26.33
N ALA A 366 3.95 4.02 -26.82
CA ALA A 366 5.12 4.61 -26.18
C ALA A 366 4.74 5.02 -24.75
N LEU A 367 4.92 4.09 -23.82
CA LEU A 367 4.94 4.38 -22.41
C LEU A 367 6.16 5.26 -22.28
N ALA A 368 5.96 6.56 -22.04
CA ALA A 368 7.08 7.46 -21.79
C ALA A 368 7.97 6.74 -20.78
N GLU A 369 9.14 6.29 -21.23
CA GLU A 369 10.18 5.82 -20.35
C GLU A 369 10.30 6.94 -19.31
N GLN A 370 10.43 6.58 -18.02
CA GLN A 370 10.96 7.52 -17.03
C GLN A 370 11.91 8.43 -17.76
N GLU A 371 11.67 9.75 -17.79
CA GLU A 371 12.54 10.73 -18.46
C GLU A 371 13.96 10.19 -18.37
N SER A 372 14.40 9.59 -19.47
CA SER A 372 15.75 9.10 -19.59
C SER A 372 16.50 10.42 -19.52
N ALA A 373 17.16 10.62 -18.39
CA ALA A 373 17.93 11.80 -18.12
C ALA A 373 19.00 11.88 -19.21
N ASP A 374 18.63 12.51 -20.32
CA ASP A 374 19.51 12.80 -21.43
C ASP A 374 20.53 13.80 -20.87
N PRO A 375 21.80 13.43 -20.75
CA PRO A 375 22.77 14.14 -19.91
C PRO A 375 23.21 15.49 -20.50
N ALA A 376 22.63 15.93 -21.61
CA ALA A 376 23.09 17.07 -22.39
C ALA A 376 22.12 18.27 -22.44
N SER A 377 20.86 18.15 -22.01
CA SER A 377 19.91 19.29 -22.00
C SER A 377 19.42 19.68 -20.59
N SER A 378 19.92 19.04 -19.54
CA SER A 378 19.77 19.44 -18.12
C SER A 378 20.88 20.43 -17.68
N GLY A 379 21.38 21.23 -18.61
CA GLY A 379 22.35 22.29 -18.37
C GLY A 379 21.68 23.56 -17.87
N GLY A 380 21.06 23.52 -16.69
CA GLY A 380 20.53 24.71 -16.04
C GLY A 380 19.40 24.38 -15.07
N ILE A 381 19.60 24.71 -13.79
CA ILE A 381 18.65 24.54 -12.67
C ILE A 381 18.69 23.15 -12.03
N GLY A 382 19.89 22.70 -11.65
CA GLY A 382 20.07 21.54 -10.76
C GLY A 382 21.42 21.48 -10.03
N LEU A 383 22.25 22.52 -10.17
CA LEU A 383 23.66 22.49 -9.78
C LEU A 383 24.11 23.73 -8.97
N VAL A 384 23.17 24.45 -8.36
CA VAL A 384 23.49 25.64 -7.53
C VAL A 384 23.18 25.43 -6.04
N LYS A 385 22.84 24.23 -5.54
CA LYS A 385 22.76 24.01 -4.07
C LYS A 385 23.27 22.69 -3.53
N THR A 386 23.87 21.79 -4.30
CA THR A 386 24.46 20.58 -3.69
C THR A 386 25.77 20.88 -2.95
N SER A 387 26.49 21.95 -3.33
CA SER A 387 27.62 22.48 -2.54
C SER A 387 27.19 23.23 -1.29
N GLU A 388 25.94 23.69 -1.22
CA GLU A 388 25.35 24.34 -0.03
C GLU A 388 24.76 23.28 0.92
N TYR A 389 24.19 22.19 0.38
CA TYR A 389 23.71 21.05 1.17
C TYR A 389 24.82 20.16 1.74
N LEU A 390 25.95 20.00 1.03
CA LEU A 390 27.12 19.28 1.57
C LEU A 390 28.02 20.15 2.46
N ARG A 391 27.81 21.47 2.50
CA ARG A 391 28.45 22.39 3.46
C ARG A 391 27.56 22.68 4.68
N GLY A 392 26.33 22.16 4.71
CA GLY A 392 25.36 22.31 5.81
C GLY A 392 25.43 21.24 6.91
N HIS A 393 26.48 20.41 6.97
CA HIS A 393 26.73 19.50 8.11
C HIS A 393 27.91 19.96 8.99
N GLY A 394 28.30 21.24 8.83
CA GLY A 394 29.29 21.91 9.68
C GLY A 394 28.73 23.01 10.58
N ASP A 395 27.42 23.30 10.52
CA ASP A 395 26.77 24.26 11.40
C ASP A 395 25.57 23.58 12.08
N GLY A 396 25.36 23.87 13.37
CA GLY A 396 24.64 23.02 14.33
C GLY A 396 23.20 22.63 13.96
N ALA A 397 22.59 21.77 14.81
CA ALA A 397 21.17 21.47 14.74
C ALA A 397 20.37 22.79 14.71
N GLY A 398 19.58 23.01 13.66
CA GLY A 398 18.64 24.13 13.62
C GLY A 398 17.75 24.16 14.87
N ILE A 399 17.16 25.31 15.17
CA ILE A 399 16.35 25.52 16.39
C ILE A 399 15.25 24.45 16.53
N TRP A 400 14.63 24.05 15.42
CA TRP A 400 13.53 23.09 15.33
C TRP A 400 14.00 21.68 14.95
N GLU A 401 13.25 20.66 15.39
CA GLU A 401 13.60 19.25 15.12
C GLU A 401 13.28 18.81 13.70
N ASP A 402 12.18 19.33 13.16
CA ASP A 402 11.73 19.09 11.82
C ASP A 402 11.21 20.38 11.16
N GLU A 403 10.98 20.29 9.86
CA GLU A 403 10.52 21.41 9.04
C GLU A 403 9.03 21.72 9.27
N GLU A 404 8.23 20.78 9.79
CA GLU A 404 6.80 20.99 10.07
C GLU A 404 6.60 21.83 11.33
N GLU A 405 7.36 21.53 12.38
CA GLU A 405 7.49 22.28 13.62
C GLU A 405 7.98 23.70 13.32
N ARG A 406 9.04 23.83 12.51
CA ARG A 406 9.50 25.13 12.01
C ARG A 406 8.38 25.91 11.32
N ARG A 407 7.66 25.28 10.39
CA ARG A 407 6.52 25.92 9.69
C ARG A 407 5.37 26.26 10.63
N PHE A 408 5.17 25.50 11.69
CA PHE A 408 4.12 25.77 12.67
C PHE A 408 4.46 26.98 13.55
N TYR A 409 5.71 27.14 13.99
CA TYR A 409 6.11 28.23 14.88
C TYR A 409 6.60 29.50 14.16
N GLU A 410 7.27 29.38 13.01
CA GLU A 410 7.82 30.53 12.26
C GLU A 410 6.88 31.03 11.14
N ASN A 411 6.18 30.13 10.43
CA ASN A 411 5.35 30.53 9.29
C ASN A 411 3.91 30.85 9.73
N LEU A 412 3.75 32.07 10.25
CA LEU A 412 2.45 32.66 10.56
C LEU A 412 1.83 33.32 9.33
N VAL A 413 0.49 33.40 9.27
CA VAL A 413 -0.20 34.07 8.15
C VAL A 413 -0.02 35.58 8.24
N ASP A 414 0.41 36.19 7.15
CA ASP A 414 0.43 37.65 7.02
C ASP A 414 -0.99 38.20 6.79
N LEU A 415 -1.51 38.92 7.77
CA LEU A 415 -2.86 39.50 7.76
C LEU A 415 -2.95 40.75 6.86
N LYS A 416 -1.84 41.45 6.59
CA LYS A 416 -1.81 42.73 5.85
C LYS A 416 -2.13 42.60 4.36
N GLY A 417 -2.01 41.39 3.79
CA GLY A 417 -2.39 41.10 2.40
C GLY A 417 -3.81 40.56 2.22
N LYS A 418 -4.47 40.07 3.28
CA LYS A 418 -5.77 39.39 3.21
C LYS A 418 -6.92 40.17 3.83
N VAL A 419 -6.62 41.13 4.72
CA VAL A 419 -7.61 41.95 5.41
C VAL A 419 -7.29 43.43 5.15
N PRO A 420 -8.28 44.30 4.86
CA PRO A 420 -8.05 45.73 4.71
C PRO A 420 -7.32 46.33 5.92
N ALA A 421 -6.29 47.14 5.67
CA ALA A 421 -5.45 47.75 6.71
C ALA A 421 -6.25 48.56 7.75
N VAL A 422 -7.39 49.13 7.37
CA VAL A 422 -8.31 49.86 8.26
C VAL A 422 -8.89 49.00 9.38
N LEU A 423 -8.99 47.67 9.18
CA LEU A 423 -9.47 46.73 10.21
C LEU A 423 -8.33 46.22 11.12
N LEU A 424 -7.07 46.41 10.69
CA LEU A 424 -5.87 46.06 11.43
C LEU A 424 -5.32 47.25 12.22
N GLU A 425 -5.54 48.48 11.74
CA GLU A 425 -5.19 49.71 12.43
C GLU A 425 -6.37 50.15 13.32
N ASP A 426 -6.22 50.01 14.64
CA ASP A 426 -7.06 50.72 15.60
C ASP A 426 -7.05 52.21 15.21
N GLY A 427 -8.23 52.84 15.09
CA GLY A 427 -8.45 54.23 14.71
C GLY A 427 -7.84 55.30 15.63
N LYS A 428 -6.55 55.19 15.96
CA LYS A 428 -5.73 56.27 16.47
C LYS A 428 -5.13 57.00 15.28
N LYS A 429 -5.74 58.15 14.95
CA LYS A 429 -5.07 59.19 14.16
C LYS A 429 -3.67 59.41 14.74
N LYS A 430 -2.66 58.95 14.01
CA LYS A 430 -1.26 59.23 14.27
C LYS A 430 -1.06 60.73 14.04
N LYS A 431 -0.95 61.48 15.14
CA LYS A 431 -0.41 62.84 15.13
C LYS A 431 1.02 62.70 14.60
N THR A 432 1.28 63.27 13.44
CA THR A 432 2.61 63.42 12.86
C THR A 432 3.47 64.19 13.85
N ASP A 433 4.53 63.56 14.36
CA ASP A 433 5.60 64.24 15.09
C ASP A 433 6.84 64.23 14.21
N SER A 434 7.37 65.43 13.99
CA SER A 434 8.68 65.73 13.43
C SER A 434 9.58 66.06 14.60
N ASP A 435 10.81 65.51 14.59
CA ASP A 435 11.94 65.89 15.44
C ASP A 435 12.08 67.44 15.57
N GLU A 436 12.61 68.05 16.63
CA GLU A 436 13.77 67.71 17.46
C GLU A 436 13.82 68.65 18.70
N ALA A 437 14.73 68.33 19.64
CA ALA A 437 15.40 69.20 20.63
C ALA A 437 14.91 69.27 22.11
N GLY A 438 15.63 68.55 22.99
CA GLY A 438 16.47 69.21 24.01
C GLY A 438 16.01 69.30 25.49
N LYS A 439 16.87 68.72 26.37
CA LYS A 439 17.20 69.06 27.79
C LYS A 439 16.38 68.49 28.98
N LYS A 440 17.08 67.61 29.73
CA LYS A 440 17.31 67.57 31.21
C LYS A 440 16.29 68.23 32.16
N LYS A 441 15.73 67.48 33.12
CA LYS A 441 16.21 67.32 34.52
C LYS A 441 15.20 66.56 35.42
N ASP A 442 15.76 65.69 36.28
CA ASP A 442 15.44 65.28 37.67
C ASP A 442 14.01 65.33 38.26
N GLY A 443 13.67 64.26 39.02
CA GLY A 443 13.24 64.41 40.42
C GLY A 443 11.86 63.88 40.85
N GLU A 444 11.88 62.74 41.57
CA GLU A 444 11.12 62.37 42.79
C GLU A 444 9.57 62.22 42.82
N ASP A 445 9.15 60.96 43.03
CA ASP A 445 8.39 60.41 44.19
C ASP A 445 7.13 61.11 44.76
N LEU A 446 5.99 60.37 44.78
CA LEU A 446 5.19 59.94 45.96
C LEU A 446 3.69 59.64 45.67
N GLU A 447 3.34 58.36 45.91
CA GLU A 447 2.22 57.80 46.70
C GLU A 447 0.72 58.21 46.57
N LYS A 448 -0.09 57.19 46.23
CA LYS A 448 -1.29 56.57 46.89
C LYS A 448 -2.56 57.37 47.30
N SER A 449 -3.70 56.70 47.01
CA SER A 449 -4.94 56.48 47.83
C SER A 449 -6.20 56.71 46.97
N GLU A 450 -7.01 55.68 46.61
CA GLU A 450 -8.23 55.19 47.33
C GLU A 450 -9.22 56.32 47.71
N SER A 451 -10.55 56.28 47.53
CA SER A 451 -11.54 55.25 47.17
C SER A 451 -12.96 55.89 47.03
N ALA A 452 -13.87 55.15 46.37
CA ALA A 452 -15.33 54.98 46.64
C ALA A 452 -16.42 56.09 46.49
N GLN A 453 -17.41 55.74 45.64
CA GLN A 453 -18.89 55.75 45.81
C GLN A 453 -19.74 57.03 45.77
N GLY A 454 -20.83 56.98 44.97
CA GLY A 454 -22.10 57.70 45.23
C GLY A 454 -22.87 58.25 44.01
N GLN A 455 -23.84 57.48 43.48
CA GLN A 455 -24.98 57.88 42.62
C GLN A 455 -25.99 58.81 43.36
N PRO A 456 -27.15 59.23 42.78
CA PRO A 456 -27.51 59.70 41.43
C PRO A 456 -28.41 60.98 41.45
N SER A 457 -28.59 61.67 40.31
CA SER A 457 -29.86 62.36 40.00
C SER A 457 -30.01 62.65 38.51
N GLU A 458 -31.25 62.49 38.05
CA GLU A 458 -31.73 62.49 36.68
C GLU A 458 -31.84 63.90 36.07
N GLU A 459 -31.53 64.01 34.77
CA GLU A 459 -32.32 64.83 33.85
C GLU A 459 -32.27 64.17 32.47
N LYS A 460 -33.37 63.48 32.14
CA LYS A 460 -33.69 62.99 30.79
C LYS A 460 -34.34 64.13 30.00
N ALA A 461 -33.96 64.26 28.73
CA ALA A 461 -34.84 64.03 27.57
C ALA A 461 -34.43 64.90 26.37
N ALA A 462 -33.61 64.35 25.47
CA ALA A 462 -33.55 64.77 24.05
C ALA A 462 -32.74 63.86 23.11
N ALA A 463 -32.37 62.62 23.49
CA ALA A 463 -31.49 61.76 22.67
C ALA A 463 -31.98 60.32 22.47
N ASP A 464 -33.24 60.02 22.79
CA ASP A 464 -33.78 58.65 22.85
C ASP A 464 -34.22 58.06 21.49
N ALA A 465 -33.81 58.66 20.36
CA ALA A 465 -34.22 58.20 19.02
C ALA A 465 -33.11 57.55 18.18
N ASP A 466 -31.83 57.69 18.54
CA ASP A 466 -30.70 57.16 17.74
C ASP A 466 -29.93 56.01 18.42
N ASP A 467 -30.21 55.73 19.69
CA ASP A 467 -29.50 54.71 20.48
C ASP A 467 -30.12 53.30 20.36
N GLN A 468 -31.36 53.18 19.86
CA GLN A 468 -31.95 51.87 19.56
C GLN A 468 -31.42 51.26 18.26
N SER A 469 -30.96 52.08 17.32
CA SER A 469 -30.45 51.66 16.00
C SER A 469 -29.00 51.14 16.07
N MET A 470 -28.13 51.78 16.86
CA MET A 470 -26.74 51.33 17.08
C MET A 470 -26.61 50.20 18.12
N ALA A 471 -27.54 50.06 19.07
CA ALA A 471 -27.55 48.95 20.02
C ALA A 471 -27.96 47.61 19.39
N ILE A 472 -28.74 47.63 18.30
CA ILE A 472 -29.12 46.40 17.57
C ILE A 472 -27.95 45.89 16.71
N ALA A 473 -27.18 46.78 16.08
CA ALA A 473 -25.97 46.41 15.31
C ALA A 473 -24.84 45.88 16.21
N SER A 474 -24.61 46.46 17.40
CA SER A 474 -23.59 45.98 18.34
C SER A 474 -23.95 44.63 18.99
N LYS A 475 -25.26 44.34 19.18
CA LYS A 475 -25.72 42.99 19.59
C LYS A 475 -25.45 41.94 18.52
N THR A 476 -25.58 42.26 17.23
CA THR A 476 -25.26 41.33 16.15
C THR A 476 -23.76 41.03 16.05
N VAL A 477 -22.89 42.04 16.17
CA VAL A 477 -21.43 41.83 16.19
C VAL A 477 -20.98 41.08 17.44
N GLY A 478 -21.55 41.39 18.61
CA GLY A 478 -21.30 40.65 19.84
C GLY A 478 -21.68 39.18 19.72
N ALA A 479 -22.85 38.87 19.17
CA ALA A 479 -23.28 37.49 18.91
C ALA A 479 -22.40 36.77 17.88
N GLN A 480 -21.90 37.48 16.87
CA GLN A 480 -20.95 36.94 15.89
C GLN A 480 -19.60 36.61 16.52
N VAL A 481 -19.08 37.47 17.41
CA VAL A 481 -17.87 37.19 18.19
C VAL A 481 -18.09 35.98 19.08
N ASP A 482 -19.21 35.91 19.80
CA ASP A 482 -19.51 34.77 20.68
C ASP A 482 -19.66 33.46 19.89
N ALA A 483 -20.23 33.50 18.68
CA ALA A 483 -20.31 32.36 17.77
C ALA A 483 -18.93 31.93 17.22
N LEU A 484 -18.00 32.87 17.03
CA LEU A 484 -16.63 32.59 16.60
C LEU A 484 -15.83 31.98 17.76
N LEU A 485 -15.97 32.51 18.98
CA LEU A 485 -15.33 31.98 20.19
C LEU A 485 -15.85 30.58 20.55
N ALA A 486 -17.11 30.26 20.25
CA ALA A 486 -17.69 28.92 20.44
C ALA A 486 -16.98 27.84 19.60
N LYS A 487 -16.29 28.21 18.52
CA LYS A 487 -15.52 27.28 17.67
C LYS A 487 -14.11 26.99 18.20
N LEU A 488 -13.61 27.74 19.20
CA LEU A 488 -12.25 27.57 19.72
C LEU A 488 -11.96 26.13 20.22
N PRO A 489 -12.86 25.45 20.96
CA PRO A 489 -12.63 24.08 21.41
C PRO A 489 -12.56 23.03 20.29
N ASP A 490 -13.06 23.35 19.10
CA ASP A 490 -13.14 22.47 17.93
C ASP A 490 -11.95 22.66 16.96
N LEU A 491 -10.97 23.49 17.32
CA LEU A 491 -9.75 23.68 16.53
C LEU A 491 -8.91 22.39 16.52
N GLN A 492 -8.45 22.00 15.31
CA GLN A 492 -7.70 20.76 15.08
C GLN A 492 -6.45 20.94 14.23
N THR A 493 -6.44 21.92 13.32
CA THR A 493 -5.36 22.12 12.34
C THR A 493 -4.92 23.58 12.32
N LYS A 494 -3.69 23.84 11.85
CA LYS A 494 -3.18 25.21 11.66
C LYS A 494 -4.07 26.04 10.73
N ASP A 495 -4.65 25.41 9.70
CA ASP A 495 -5.45 26.11 8.69
C ASP A 495 -6.79 26.59 9.31
N HIS A 496 -7.38 25.81 10.23
CA HIS A 496 -8.56 26.24 10.99
C HIS A 496 -8.24 27.43 11.91
N VAL A 497 -7.05 27.42 12.54
CA VAL A 497 -6.59 28.54 13.39
C VAL A 497 -6.39 29.80 12.57
N ASP A 498 -5.69 29.68 11.44
CA ASP A 498 -5.37 30.79 10.56
C ASP A 498 -6.64 31.40 9.94
N GLN A 499 -7.62 30.56 9.57
CA GLN A 499 -8.93 31.02 9.12
C GLN A 499 -9.71 31.73 10.24
N LEU A 500 -9.70 31.18 11.46
CA LEU A 500 -10.34 31.80 12.61
C LEU A 500 -9.72 33.17 12.95
N ALA A 501 -8.40 33.30 12.80
CA ALA A 501 -7.69 34.57 12.94
C ALA A 501 -8.16 35.61 11.90
N LEU A 502 -8.29 35.20 10.63
CA LEU A 502 -8.81 36.06 9.55
C LEU A 502 -10.25 36.50 9.81
N ASP A 503 -11.12 35.56 10.17
CA ASP A 503 -12.53 35.84 10.48
C ASP A 503 -12.64 36.81 11.68
N PHE A 504 -11.78 36.65 12.69
CA PHE A 504 -11.74 37.54 13.86
C PHE A 504 -11.34 38.98 13.50
N CYS A 505 -10.44 39.18 12.54
CA CYS A 505 -10.04 40.53 12.11
C CYS A 505 -11.22 41.35 11.57
N PHE A 506 -12.24 40.73 10.97
CA PHE A 506 -13.46 41.43 10.52
C PHE A 506 -14.39 41.85 11.67
N LEU A 507 -14.21 41.25 12.85
CA LEU A 507 -14.97 41.54 14.07
C LEU A 507 -14.10 42.28 15.11
N ASN A 508 -12.96 42.83 14.69
CA ASN A 508 -11.98 43.46 15.58
C ASN A 508 -12.55 44.72 16.24
N SER A 509 -12.52 44.73 17.58
CA SER A 509 -12.85 45.86 18.44
C SER A 509 -12.18 45.65 19.79
N LYS A 510 -11.97 46.73 20.56
CA LYS A 510 -11.43 46.60 21.92
C LYS A 510 -12.25 45.64 22.80
N ALA A 511 -13.57 45.62 22.63
CA ALA A 511 -14.45 44.71 23.37
C ALA A 511 -14.28 43.25 22.93
N SER A 512 -14.16 42.97 21.63
CA SER A 512 -13.99 41.61 21.12
C SER A 512 -12.60 41.04 21.44
N ARG A 513 -11.55 41.86 21.46
CA ARG A 513 -10.21 41.45 21.91
C ARG A 513 -10.20 41.05 23.39
N ASN A 514 -10.84 41.82 24.27
CA ASN A 514 -10.98 41.46 25.67
C ASN A 514 -11.77 40.15 25.88
N ARG A 515 -12.81 39.91 25.06
CA ARG A 515 -13.54 38.64 25.07
C ARG A 515 -12.68 37.48 24.58
N LEU A 516 -11.90 37.69 23.52
CA LEU A 516 -10.97 36.69 23.01
C LEU A 516 -9.92 36.33 24.06
N ILE A 517 -9.28 37.31 24.70
CA ILE A 517 -8.30 37.09 25.79
C ILE A 517 -8.93 36.20 26.86
N LYS A 518 -10.14 36.52 27.32
CA LYS A 518 -10.84 35.72 28.33
C LYS A 518 -11.12 34.29 27.85
N ALA A 519 -11.50 34.11 26.59
CA ALA A 519 -11.79 32.80 26.01
C ALA A 519 -10.53 31.93 25.81
N VAL A 520 -9.40 32.52 25.38
CA VAL A 520 -8.13 31.78 25.22
C VAL A 520 -7.44 31.51 26.55
N SER A 521 -7.76 32.25 27.62
CA SER A 521 -7.35 31.96 28.99
C SER A 521 -8.10 30.78 29.61
N ASP A 522 -9.37 30.56 29.24
CA ASP A 522 -10.21 29.49 29.81
C ASP A 522 -10.17 28.22 28.94
N VAL A 523 -9.07 27.47 29.05
CA VAL A 523 -8.85 26.25 28.27
C VAL A 523 -9.65 25.07 28.85
N PRO A 524 -10.45 24.33 28.04
CA PRO A 524 -11.20 23.19 28.52
C PRO A 524 -10.33 22.12 29.20
N LYS A 525 -10.80 21.63 30.36
CA LYS A 525 -10.08 20.60 31.13
C LYS A 525 -9.86 19.34 30.29
N GLY A 526 -8.60 18.91 30.19
CA GLY A 526 -8.21 17.70 29.45
C GLY A 526 -7.84 17.95 27.98
N ARG A 527 -8.05 19.15 27.42
CA ARG A 527 -7.69 19.51 26.04
C ARG A 527 -6.36 20.25 25.94
N ILE A 528 -5.27 19.61 26.42
CA ILE A 528 -3.91 20.18 26.36
C ILE A 528 -3.36 20.27 24.93
N ASP A 529 -3.99 19.56 23.99
CA ASP A 529 -3.75 19.60 22.55
C ASP A 529 -4.07 20.97 21.93
N LEU A 530 -4.93 21.77 22.57
CA LEU A 530 -5.30 23.10 22.07
C LEU A 530 -4.24 24.18 22.36
N LEU A 531 -3.33 23.96 23.31
CA LEU A 531 -2.37 24.98 23.73
C LEU A 531 -1.45 25.49 22.60
N PRO A 532 -0.87 24.63 21.73
CA PRO A 532 -0.11 25.10 20.58
C PRO A 532 -0.98 25.87 19.58
N LEU A 533 -2.23 25.43 19.37
CA LEU A 533 -3.17 26.06 18.44
C LEU A 533 -3.63 27.45 18.92
N TYR A 534 -3.94 27.59 20.21
CA TYR A 534 -4.28 28.89 20.80
C TYR A 534 -3.05 29.81 20.83
N SER A 535 -1.86 29.28 21.10
CA SER A 535 -0.61 30.04 21.03
C SER A 535 -0.36 30.57 19.61
N ARG A 536 -0.62 29.76 18.57
CA ARG A 536 -0.56 30.18 17.16
C ARG A 536 -1.57 31.26 16.84
N LEU A 537 -2.82 31.14 17.32
CA LEU A 537 -3.86 32.16 17.14
C LEU A 537 -3.41 33.51 17.72
N VAL A 538 -2.91 33.48 18.96
CA VAL A 538 -2.42 34.66 19.68
C VAL A 538 -1.19 35.25 18.99
N ALA A 539 -0.25 34.43 18.54
CA ALA A 539 0.93 34.89 17.80
C ALA A 539 0.56 35.52 16.45
N THR A 540 -0.40 34.93 15.73
CA THR A 540 -0.86 35.43 14.42
C THR A 540 -1.56 36.77 14.56
N LEU A 541 -2.50 36.89 15.52
CA LEU A 541 -3.18 38.16 15.79
C LEU A 541 -2.22 39.20 16.40
N GLY A 542 -1.25 38.75 17.20
CA GLY A 542 -0.25 39.58 17.89
C GLY A 542 0.70 40.34 16.97
N GLN A 543 0.80 39.97 15.68
CA GLN A 543 1.57 40.73 14.69
C GLN A 543 1.06 42.17 14.51
N TYR A 544 -0.26 42.37 14.65
CA TYR A 544 -0.91 43.67 14.44
C TYR A 544 -1.68 44.15 15.68
N LEU A 545 -2.09 43.23 16.56
CA LEU A 545 -2.87 43.49 17.77
C LEU A 545 -2.07 43.08 19.02
N PRO A 546 -1.06 43.87 19.45
CA PRO A 546 -0.15 43.49 20.53
C PRO A 546 -0.81 43.44 21.92
N ASP A 547 -2.02 43.99 22.07
CA ASP A 547 -2.77 43.94 23.32
C ASP A 547 -3.29 42.54 23.66
N ILE A 548 -3.55 41.70 22.65
CA ILE A 548 -3.95 40.30 22.83
C ILE A 548 -2.85 39.46 23.51
N PRO A 549 -1.63 39.34 22.95
CA PRO A 549 -0.56 38.60 23.59
C PRO A 549 -0.15 39.20 24.93
N GLN A 550 -0.09 40.53 25.07
CA GLN A 550 0.23 41.17 26.35
C GLN A 550 -0.78 40.82 27.44
N GLY A 551 -2.09 40.90 27.14
CA GLY A 551 -3.14 40.55 28.09
C GLY A 551 -3.07 39.09 28.55
N LEU A 552 -2.79 38.16 27.63
CA LEU A 552 -2.64 36.74 27.96
C LEU A 552 -1.37 36.47 28.80
N ILE A 553 -0.23 37.06 28.46
CA ILE A 553 1.02 36.89 29.22
C ILE A 553 0.86 37.39 30.65
N THR A 554 0.26 38.58 30.85
CA THR A 554 0.01 39.13 32.18
C THR A 554 -0.87 38.20 33.01
N TYR A 555 -1.93 37.66 32.41
CA TYR A 555 -2.79 36.68 33.08
C TYR A 555 -2.02 35.41 33.51
N LEU A 556 -1.24 34.82 32.61
CA LEU A 556 -0.50 33.57 32.87
C LEU A 556 0.62 33.78 33.91
N ASP A 557 1.31 34.93 33.92
CA ASP A 557 2.33 35.24 34.94
C ASP A 557 1.71 35.48 36.33
N GLU A 558 0.59 36.21 36.40
CA GLU A 558 -0.16 36.39 37.66
C GLU A 558 -0.69 35.06 38.20
N GLU A 559 -1.20 34.20 37.31
CA GLU A 559 -1.66 32.87 37.64
C GLU A 559 -0.50 31.99 38.13
N PHE A 560 0.65 32.01 37.46
CA PHE A 560 1.86 31.30 37.88
C PHE A 560 2.27 31.70 39.29
N ARG A 561 2.35 33.01 39.58
CA ARG A 561 2.67 33.53 40.91
C ARG A 561 1.64 33.11 41.96
N SER A 562 0.35 33.15 41.62
CA SER A 562 -0.74 32.73 42.51
C SER A 562 -0.66 31.24 42.84
N LEU A 563 -0.40 30.40 41.84
CA LEU A 563 -0.26 28.95 41.98
C LEU A 563 1.00 28.57 42.78
N GLN A 564 2.07 29.35 42.66
CA GLN A 564 3.30 29.17 43.42
C GLN A 564 3.11 29.51 44.90
N ARG A 565 2.35 30.57 45.23
CA ARG A 565 1.96 30.88 46.62
C ARG A 565 1.10 29.79 47.25
N ARG A 566 0.34 29.04 46.44
CA ARG A 566 -0.59 27.99 46.88
C ARG A 566 -0.02 26.57 46.70
N LYS A 567 1.30 26.39 46.82
CA LYS A 567 2.00 25.13 46.54
C LYS A 567 1.54 23.91 47.35
N SER A 568 0.97 24.09 48.54
CA SER A 568 0.45 22.99 49.38
C SER A 568 -0.83 22.33 48.86
N LYS A 569 -1.51 22.94 47.87
CA LYS A 569 -2.77 22.41 47.31
C LYS A 569 -2.47 21.52 46.11
N GLU A 570 -2.40 20.21 46.32
CA GLU A 570 -2.05 19.22 45.29
C GLU A 570 -3.07 19.16 44.14
N PHE A 571 -4.37 19.33 44.41
CA PHE A 571 -5.43 19.29 43.39
C PHE A 571 -5.29 20.36 42.28
N LEU A 572 -4.48 21.40 42.51
CA LEU A 572 -4.16 22.42 41.50
C LEU A 572 -3.01 21.99 40.56
N GLY A 573 -2.46 20.79 40.72
CA GLY A 573 -1.34 20.28 39.92
C GLY A 573 -1.61 20.34 38.41
N GLN A 574 -2.80 19.91 37.98
CA GLN A 574 -3.17 19.95 36.56
C GLN A 574 -3.21 21.38 35.99
N VAL A 575 -3.73 22.34 36.77
CA VAL A 575 -3.78 23.76 36.37
C VAL A 575 -2.38 24.34 36.29
N ARG A 576 -1.49 23.99 37.23
CA ARG A 576 -0.07 24.37 37.20
C ARG A 576 0.61 23.89 35.92
N MET A 577 0.46 22.61 35.59
CA MET A 577 1.09 22.04 34.40
C MET A 577 0.52 22.66 33.11
N SER A 578 -0.79 22.91 33.06
CA SER A 578 -1.43 23.58 31.92
C SER A 578 -0.92 25.00 31.73
N ASN A 579 -0.85 25.80 32.80
CA ASN A 579 -0.37 27.18 32.75
C ASN A 579 1.10 27.25 32.30
N VAL A 580 1.95 26.40 32.89
CA VAL A 580 3.38 26.30 32.56
C VAL A 580 3.59 25.89 31.10
N ARG A 581 2.82 24.90 30.62
CA ARG A 581 2.87 24.47 29.22
C ARG A 581 2.44 25.57 28.27
N TYR A 582 1.42 26.35 28.62
CA TYR A 582 0.96 27.45 27.79
C TYR A 582 2.02 28.55 27.66
N LEU A 583 2.67 28.92 28.76
CA LEU A 583 3.82 29.83 28.74
C LEU A 583 4.97 29.30 27.86
N ALA A 584 5.26 27.99 27.94
CA ALA A 584 6.29 27.36 27.11
C ALA A 584 5.93 27.37 25.61
N GLU A 585 4.68 27.10 25.25
CA GLU A 585 4.20 27.17 23.85
C GLU A 585 4.27 28.60 23.29
N LEU A 586 3.83 29.60 24.06
CA LEU A 586 3.93 31.01 23.66
C LEU A 586 5.39 31.49 23.55
N THR A 587 6.30 30.91 24.33
CA THR A 587 7.76 31.19 24.24
C THR A 587 8.33 30.72 22.91
N LYS A 588 7.91 29.56 22.40
CA LYS A 588 8.32 29.04 21.09
C LYS A 588 7.89 29.93 19.91
N PHE A 589 6.77 30.64 20.05
CA PHE A 589 6.31 31.65 19.07
C PHE A 589 7.03 33.01 19.20
N GLY A 590 7.95 33.17 20.15
CA GLY A 590 8.63 34.45 20.41
C GLY A 590 7.70 35.53 20.99
N VAL A 591 6.51 35.16 21.46
CA VAL A 591 5.51 36.08 22.00
C VAL A 591 5.81 36.43 23.46
N VAL A 592 6.29 35.46 24.24
CA VAL A 592 6.70 35.66 25.64
C VAL A 592 8.11 36.24 25.70
N PRO A 593 8.32 37.38 26.40
CA PRO A 593 9.65 37.89 26.66
C PRO A 593 10.52 36.90 27.46
N GLU A 594 11.78 36.75 27.07
CA GLU A 594 12.72 35.76 27.65
C GLU A 594 12.84 35.86 29.17
N HIS A 595 12.80 37.08 29.72
CA HIS A 595 12.94 37.27 31.16
C HIS A 595 11.81 36.63 31.98
N ILE A 596 10.62 36.44 31.40
CA ILE A 596 9.48 35.80 32.06
C ILE A 596 9.69 34.29 32.17
N ILE A 597 10.07 33.62 31.07
CA ILE A 597 10.29 32.16 31.10
C ILE A 597 11.48 31.79 31.99
N PHE A 598 12.56 32.58 31.95
CA PHE A 598 13.70 32.38 32.86
C PHE A 598 13.39 32.77 34.31
N HIS A 599 12.44 33.67 34.56
CA HIS A 599 11.92 33.92 35.92
C HIS A 599 11.18 32.69 36.46
N CYS A 600 10.37 32.01 35.63
CA CYS A 600 9.74 30.74 36.02
C CYS A 600 10.78 29.66 36.37
N PHE A 601 11.79 29.47 35.52
CA PHE A 601 12.91 28.56 35.81
C PHE A 601 13.63 28.93 37.11
N LYS A 602 13.92 30.22 37.33
CA LYS A 602 14.60 30.70 38.53
C LYS A 602 13.79 30.45 39.80
N VAL A 603 12.51 30.83 39.82
CA VAL A 603 11.63 30.63 40.99
C VAL A 603 11.50 29.15 41.35
N SER A 604 11.36 28.28 40.36
CA SER A 604 11.30 26.83 40.57
C SER A 604 12.65 26.24 41.00
N LEU A 605 13.77 26.82 40.57
CA LEU A 605 15.10 26.36 40.96
C LEU A 605 15.48 26.82 42.37
N ASP A 606 15.12 28.05 42.76
CA ASP A 606 15.44 28.63 44.07
C ASP A 606 14.76 27.84 45.21
N ASP A 607 13.49 27.48 45.03
CA ASP A 607 12.73 26.60 45.93
C ASP A 607 12.65 25.17 45.35
N PHE A 608 13.67 24.35 45.57
CA PHE A 608 13.79 23.03 44.91
C PHE A 608 12.92 21.93 45.53
N SER A 609 11.59 22.13 45.51
CA SER A 609 10.58 21.19 46.02
C SER A 609 10.12 20.18 44.96
N ARG A 610 9.49 19.07 45.37
CA ARG A 610 8.95 18.04 44.44
C ARG A 610 8.08 18.64 43.34
N MET A 611 7.16 19.53 43.70
CA MET A 611 6.29 20.21 42.73
C MET A 611 7.08 21.09 41.75
N ASN A 612 8.11 21.79 42.22
CA ASN A 612 8.93 22.64 41.34
C ASN A 612 9.86 21.82 40.44
N ILE A 613 10.28 20.63 40.86
CA ILE A 613 11.01 19.69 40.01
C ILE A 613 10.13 19.22 38.84
N GLU A 614 8.85 18.92 39.11
CA GLU A 614 7.89 18.62 38.05
C GLU A 614 7.71 19.83 37.10
N ILE A 615 7.53 21.05 37.64
CA ILE A 615 7.45 22.27 36.81
C ILE A 615 8.69 22.44 35.91
N ILE A 616 9.90 22.23 36.44
CA ILE A 616 11.14 22.30 35.67
C ILE A 616 11.16 21.24 34.57
N GLY A 617 10.81 19.99 34.90
CA GLY A 617 10.71 18.91 33.91
C GLY A 617 9.78 19.26 32.76
N TYR A 618 8.55 19.71 33.08
CA TYR A 618 7.57 20.13 32.07
C TYR A 618 8.04 21.34 31.24
N LEU A 619 8.69 22.34 31.84
CA LEU A 619 9.25 23.47 31.09
C LEU A 619 10.34 23.01 30.11
N LEU A 620 11.27 22.16 30.57
CA LEU A 620 12.35 21.62 29.76
C LEU A 620 11.83 20.76 28.59
N GLU A 621 10.81 19.93 28.83
CA GLU A 621 10.19 19.12 27.79
C GLU A 621 9.50 19.95 26.70
N ASN A 622 8.87 21.09 27.03
CA ASN A 622 8.08 21.86 26.05
C ASN A 622 8.84 22.99 25.35
N CYS A 623 9.80 23.64 26.02
CA CYS A 623 10.58 24.77 25.45
C CYS A 623 12.09 24.67 25.66
N GLY A 624 12.59 23.63 26.34
CA GLY A 624 14.00 23.55 26.71
C GLY A 624 14.96 23.43 25.51
N ARG A 625 14.60 22.63 24.50
CA ARG A 625 15.36 22.51 23.24
C ARG A 625 15.42 23.83 22.49
N TYR A 626 14.28 24.50 22.35
CA TYR A 626 14.17 25.82 21.73
C TYR A 626 15.09 26.85 22.41
N LEU A 627 15.07 26.92 23.74
CA LEU A 627 15.91 27.85 24.51
C LEU A 627 17.41 27.50 24.47
N LEU A 628 17.78 26.23 24.32
CA LEU A 628 19.19 25.83 24.24
C LEU A 628 19.76 26.03 22.82
N ARG A 629 18.95 25.82 21.78
CA ARG A 629 19.38 25.93 20.38
C ARG A 629 19.32 27.35 19.85
N ASN A 630 18.49 28.22 20.42
CA ASN A 630 18.44 29.63 20.04
C ASN A 630 19.70 30.37 20.55
N PRO A 631 20.51 31.00 19.66
CA PRO A 631 21.77 31.67 20.03
C PRO A 631 21.65 32.72 21.14
N GLU A 632 20.52 33.43 21.23
CA GLU A 632 20.33 34.51 22.22
C GLU A 632 20.12 33.95 23.63
N THR A 633 19.40 32.84 23.75
CA THR A 633 19.01 32.25 25.04
C THR A 633 19.92 31.09 25.48
N SER A 634 20.68 30.51 24.54
CA SER A 634 21.56 29.35 24.75
C SER A 634 22.53 29.51 25.93
N PRO A 635 23.28 30.63 26.09
CA PRO A 635 24.24 30.76 27.20
C PRO A 635 23.56 30.71 28.57
N ARG A 636 22.39 31.34 28.69
CA ARG A 636 21.61 31.37 29.93
C ARG A 636 21.00 30.00 30.23
N MET A 637 20.55 29.29 29.20
CA MET A 637 19.99 27.95 29.33
C MET A 637 21.06 26.91 29.70
N ALA A 638 22.25 26.97 29.11
CA ALA A 638 23.36 26.10 29.47
C ALA A 638 23.78 26.29 30.94
N SER A 639 23.88 27.53 31.42
CA SER A 639 24.15 27.84 32.83
C SER A 639 23.06 27.31 33.78
N PHE A 640 21.79 27.38 33.36
CA PHE A 640 20.68 26.81 34.11
C PHE A 640 20.78 25.27 34.21
N LEU A 641 21.02 24.57 33.09
CA LEU A 641 21.16 23.11 33.06
C LEU A 641 22.33 22.62 33.92
N GLU A 642 23.45 23.34 33.91
CA GLU A 642 24.59 23.05 34.78
C GLU A 642 24.21 23.19 36.26
N THR A 643 23.53 24.28 36.62
CA THR A 643 23.07 24.51 38.00
C THR A 643 22.07 23.46 38.45
N LEU A 644 21.15 23.05 37.57
CA LEU A 644 20.18 21.98 37.82
C LEU A 644 20.89 20.64 38.04
N GLY A 645 21.90 20.32 37.22
CA GLY A 645 22.74 19.14 37.38
C GLY A 645 23.47 19.10 38.71
N ARG A 646 24.05 20.23 39.15
CA ARG A 646 24.71 20.36 40.46
C ARG A 646 23.71 20.20 41.62
N LYS A 647 22.54 20.86 41.58
CA LYS A 647 21.51 20.71 42.62
C LYS A 647 20.98 19.28 42.71
N LYS A 648 20.85 18.58 41.59
CA LYS A 648 20.48 17.15 41.54
C LYS A 648 21.45 16.26 42.30
N THR A 649 22.76 16.54 42.23
CA THR A 649 23.78 15.73 42.93
C THR A 649 23.96 16.08 44.40
N VAL A 650 23.73 17.35 44.77
CA VAL A 650 23.98 17.85 46.13
C VAL A 650 22.78 17.61 47.05
N GLN A 651 21.55 17.66 46.53
CA GLN A 651 20.36 17.37 47.34
C GLN A 651 19.98 15.89 47.30
N HIS A 652 19.58 15.34 48.45
CA HIS A 652 19.05 14.00 48.56
C HIS A 652 17.61 13.93 48.00
N LEU A 653 17.50 13.87 46.68
CA LEU A 653 16.23 13.69 45.98
C LEU A 653 15.78 12.23 46.00
N GLY A 654 14.47 12.01 45.97
CA GLY A 654 13.90 10.69 45.72
C GLY A 654 14.25 10.17 44.32
N GLN A 655 14.12 8.86 44.13
CA GLN A 655 14.44 8.22 42.85
C GLN A 655 13.57 8.74 41.70
N GLN A 656 12.29 9.05 41.97
CA GLN A 656 11.36 9.56 40.97
C GLN A 656 11.75 10.97 40.49
N GLU A 657 12.04 11.88 41.41
CA GLU A 657 12.42 13.26 41.11
C GLU A 657 13.74 13.32 40.33
N ARG A 658 14.71 12.48 40.73
CA ARG A 658 15.99 12.35 40.02
C ARG A 658 15.79 11.88 38.58
N MET A 659 14.90 10.91 38.38
CA MET A 659 14.59 10.38 37.05
C MET A 659 13.91 11.43 36.16
N ILE A 660 12.99 12.24 36.69
CA ILE A 660 12.34 13.33 35.95
C ILE A 660 13.39 14.33 35.45
N ILE A 661 14.32 14.75 36.32
CA ILE A 661 15.39 15.69 35.94
C ILE A 661 16.32 15.08 34.90
N GLU A 662 16.75 13.82 35.09
CA GLU A 662 17.64 13.14 34.14
C GLU A 662 16.99 13.03 32.77
N ASN A 663 15.73 12.59 32.69
CA ASN A 663 14.99 12.48 31.43
C ASN A 663 14.85 13.84 30.73
N ALA A 664 14.48 14.89 31.48
CA ALA A 664 14.31 16.23 30.93
C ALA A 664 15.63 16.83 30.43
N VAL A 665 16.74 16.65 31.18
CA VAL A 665 18.07 17.11 30.75
C VAL A 665 18.55 16.35 29.52
N TYR A 666 18.42 15.02 29.48
CA TYR A 666 18.76 14.21 28.31
C TYR A 666 17.89 14.50 27.10
N TYR A 667 16.64 14.89 27.32
CA TYR A 667 15.76 15.35 26.25
C TYR A 667 16.32 16.63 25.62
N VAL A 668 16.71 17.62 26.43
CA VAL A 668 17.18 18.93 25.94
C VAL A 668 18.59 18.87 25.35
N ASP A 669 19.53 18.22 26.04
CA ASP A 669 20.94 18.08 25.65
C ASP A 669 21.33 16.60 25.57
N PRO A 670 21.00 15.90 24.46
CA PRO A 670 21.33 14.50 24.30
C PRO A 670 22.86 14.33 24.15
N PRO A 671 23.45 13.28 24.75
CA PRO A 671 24.89 13.06 24.66
C PRO A 671 25.30 12.86 23.20
N PRO A 672 26.46 13.39 22.78
CA PRO A 672 26.94 13.28 21.41
C PRO A 672 27.10 11.80 21.05
N ARG A 673 26.24 11.30 20.16
CA ARG A 673 26.45 9.98 19.55
C ARG A 673 27.56 10.13 18.51
N PRO A 674 28.57 9.24 18.47
CA PRO A 674 29.54 9.29 17.39
C PRO A 674 28.77 9.15 16.06
N ALA A 675 28.97 10.11 15.16
CA ALA A 675 28.34 10.10 13.85
C ALA A 675 28.62 8.75 13.18
N ILE A 676 27.57 8.07 12.74
CA ILE A 676 27.71 6.83 11.97
C ILE A 676 28.43 7.24 10.67
N GLN A 677 29.73 6.99 10.59
CA GLN A 677 30.48 7.22 9.36
C GLN A 677 29.86 6.37 8.25
N GLN A 678 29.21 7.01 7.29
CA GLN A 678 28.80 6.33 6.06
C GLN A 678 30.09 5.97 5.32
N LYS A 679 30.42 4.68 5.33
CA LYS A 679 31.55 4.17 4.53
C LYS A 679 31.26 4.46 3.06
N GLU A 680 32.08 5.31 2.44
CA GLU A 680 32.07 5.49 0.99
C GLU A 680 32.41 4.15 0.33
N ARG A 681 31.58 3.72 -0.63
CA ARG A 681 31.73 2.43 -1.31
C ARG A 681 31.93 2.67 -2.79
N THR A 682 32.75 1.83 -3.41
CA THR A 682 32.95 1.87 -4.86
C THR A 682 31.63 1.53 -5.59
N PRO A 683 31.45 2.00 -6.84
CA PRO A 683 30.31 1.61 -7.67
C PRO A 683 30.19 0.09 -7.85
N MET A 684 31.33 -0.60 -7.94
CA MET A 684 31.41 -2.06 -8.04
C MET A 684 30.86 -2.76 -6.79
N GLU A 685 31.27 -2.31 -5.59
CA GLU A 685 30.70 -2.86 -4.35
C GLU A 685 29.20 -2.59 -4.28
N SER A 686 28.74 -1.40 -4.66
CA SER A 686 27.32 -1.06 -4.64
C SER A 686 26.50 -1.93 -5.59
N TYR A 687 27.03 -2.22 -6.80
CA TYR A 687 26.40 -3.10 -7.78
C TYR A 687 26.26 -4.53 -7.26
N ILE A 688 27.34 -5.14 -6.77
CA ILE A 688 27.33 -6.53 -6.27
C ILE A 688 26.38 -6.68 -5.06
N ARG A 689 26.39 -5.70 -4.15
CA ARG A 689 25.48 -5.66 -3.00
C ARG A 689 24.02 -5.55 -3.43
N ARG A 690 23.73 -4.73 -4.45
CA ARG A 690 22.37 -4.59 -5.01
C ARG A 690 21.87 -5.92 -5.56
N LEU A 691 22.70 -6.61 -6.35
CA LEU A 691 22.37 -7.93 -6.90
C LEU A 691 22.05 -8.96 -5.82
N ILE A 692 22.92 -9.10 -4.81
CA ILE A 692 22.82 -10.16 -3.81
C ILE A 692 21.83 -9.84 -2.68
N TYR A 693 21.87 -8.62 -2.13
CA TYR A 693 21.06 -8.29 -0.94
C TYR A 693 19.63 -7.82 -1.26
N LEU A 694 19.43 -7.17 -2.40
CA LEU A 694 18.15 -6.52 -2.72
C LEU A 694 17.39 -7.26 -3.82
N ASP A 695 18.06 -7.57 -4.94
CA ASP A 695 17.38 -8.07 -6.14
C ASP A 695 17.22 -9.60 -6.17
N MET A 696 18.06 -10.36 -5.44
CA MET A 696 18.06 -11.82 -5.47
C MET A 696 16.73 -12.45 -5.00
N ASN A 697 16.13 -13.26 -5.89
CA ASN A 697 14.92 -14.03 -5.64
C ASN A 697 14.89 -15.35 -6.47
N LYS A 698 13.90 -16.20 -6.21
CA LYS A 698 13.78 -17.53 -6.84
C LYS A 698 13.62 -17.50 -8.38
N ARG A 699 13.16 -16.39 -8.96
CA ARG A 699 12.93 -16.26 -10.41
C ARG A 699 14.16 -15.74 -11.16
N ASN A 700 15.03 -14.95 -10.50
CA ASN A 700 16.14 -14.27 -11.15
C ASN A 700 17.54 -14.74 -10.72
N TYR A 701 17.68 -15.67 -9.77
CA TYR A 701 18.98 -16.14 -9.29
C TYR A 701 19.88 -16.67 -10.42
N THR A 702 19.32 -17.30 -11.46
CA THR A 702 20.08 -17.76 -12.63
C THR A 702 20.65 -16.62 -13.47
N ARG A 703 19.93 -15.49 -13.57
CA ARG A 703 20.43 -14.28 -14.23
C ARG A 703 21.52 -13.61 -13.39
N ILE A 704 21.32 -13.54 -12.07
CA ILE A 704 22.31 -13.01 -11.13
C ILE A 704 23.59 -13.85 -11.17
N LEU A 705 23.49 -15.18 -11.21
CA LEU A 705 24.63 -16.07 -11.38
C LEU A 705 25.42 -15.76 -12.66
N LYS A 706 24.71 -15.56 -13.79
CA LYS A 706 25.36 -15.16 -15.05
C LYS A 706 26.06 -13.81 -14.93
N SER A 707 25.46 -12.83 -14.25
CA SER A 707 26.10 -11.52 -14.01
C SER A 707 27.34 -11.65 -13.15
N ILE A 708 27.30 -12.45 -12.08
CA ILE A 708 28.44 -12.68 -11.18
C ILE A 708 29.58 -13.40 -11.92
N ARG A 709 29.27 -14.38 -12.76
CA ARG A 709 30.27 -15.07 -13.60
C ARG A 709 30.91 -14.17 -14.66
N LYS A 710 30.28 -13.05 -15.02
CA LYS A 710 30.80 -12.05 -15.97
C LYS A 710 31.63 -10.95 -15.31
N LEU A 711 31.72 -10.92 -13.98
CA LEU A 711 32.58 -9.97 -13.27
C LEU A 711 34.07 -10.26 -13.56
N HIS A 712 34.92 -9.27 -13.34
CA HIS A 712 36.37 -9.40 -13.52
C HIS A 712 36.99 -10.21 -12.39
N TRP A 713 36.93 -11.54 -12.49
CA TRP A 713 37.54 -12.48 -11.52
C TRP A 713 39.07 -12.47 -11.51
N GLU A 714 39.69 -11.81 -12.49
CA GLU A 714 41.14 -11.56 -12.54
C GLU A 714 41.58 -10.46 -11.58
N GLU A 715 40.65 -9.59 -11.17
CA GLU A 715 40.92 -8.48 -10.25
C GLU A 715 40.66 -8.90 -8.80
N GLN A 716 41.71 -8.94 -7.98
CA GLN A 716 41.62 -9.36 -6.57
C GLN A 716 40.64 -8.49 -5.77
N GLU A 717 40.57 -7.18 -6.06
CA GLU A 717 39.63 -6.27 -5.38
C GLU A 717 38.17 -6.67 -5.59
N VAL A 718 37.83 -7.17 -6.78
CA VAL A 718 36.48 -7.63 -7.12
C VAL A 718 36.17 -8.93 -6.37
N VAL A 719 37.12 -9.87 -6.35
CA VAL A 719 36.99 -11.14 -5.62
C VAL A 719 36.78 -10.89 -4.12
N ASP A 720 37.56 -10.00 -3.51
CA ASP A 720 37.45 -9.64 -2.10
C ASP A 720 36.08 -9.02 -1.77
N ILE A 721 35.52 -8.21 -2.68
CA ILE A 721 34.18 -7.63 -2.53
C ILE A 721 33.12 -8.75 -2.58
N ILE A 722 33.21 -9.64 -3.56
CA ILE A 722 32.27 -10.76 -3.72
C ILE A 722 32.35 -11.67 -2.49
N GLU A 723 33.54 -12.03 -2.03
CA GLU A 723 33.75 -12.89 -0.86
C GLU A 723 33.13 -12.27 0.39
N ARG A 724 33.41 -10.97 0.64
CA ARG A 724 32.81 -10.23 1.76
C ARG A 724 31.29 -10.16 1.70
N VAL A 725 30.70 -10.17 0.50
CA VAL A 725 29.24 -10.14 0.31
C VAL A 725 28.63 -11.52 0.54
N PHE A 726 29.23 -12.57 -0.01
CA PHE A 726 28.77 -13.96 0.14
C PHE A 726 28.96 -14.50 1.56
N SER A 727 29.93 -14.00 2.31
CA SER A 727 30.14 -14.33 3.71
C SER A 727 29.22 -13.58 4.68
N LYS A 728 28.22 -12.80 4.22
CA LYS A 728 27.31 -12.04 5.10
C LYS A 728 25.83 -12.41 4.89
N PRO A 729 25.41 -13.63 5.28
CA PRO A 729 24.05 -14.11 5.06
C PRO A 729 22.97 -13.26 5.77
N VAL A 730 23.30 -12.60 6.89
CA VAL A 730 22.38 -11.71 7.64
C VAL A 730 21.86 -10.53 6.81
N LYS A 731 22.57 -10.13 5.75
CA LYS A 731 22.15 -9.03 4.87
C LYS A 731 21.25 -9.50 3.72
N VAL A 732 21.12 -10.81 3.53
CA VAL A 732 20.18 -11.43 2.58
C VAL A 732 18.84 -11.68 3.28
N LYS A 733 17.73 -11.58 2.54
CA LYS A 733 16.41 -11.97 3.05
C LYS A 733 16.45 -13.40 3.57
N TYR A 734 15.97 -13.64 4.80
CA TYR A 734 16.09 -14.94 5.47
C TYR A 734 15.54 -16.14 4.65
N GLY A 735 14.48 -15.92 3.88
CA GLY A 735 13.91 -16.92 2.98
C GLY A 735 14.79 -17.26 1.76
N ASN A 736 15.72 -16.38 1.39
CA ASN A 736 16.56 -16.49 0.20
C ASN A 736 17.99 -16.97 0.50
N ILE A 737 18.31 -17.34 1.76
CA ILE A 737 19.64 -17.84 2.15
C ILE A 737 20.03 -19.10 1.36
N HIS A 738 19.08 -20.00 1.09
CA HIS A 738 19.30 -21.18 0.25
C HIS A 738 19.75 -20.80 -1.19
N LEU A 739 19.27 -19.68 -1.74
CA LEU A 739 19.70 -19.20 -3.06
C LEU A 739 21.16 -18.76 -3.05
N LEU A 740 21.62 -18.16 -1.94
CA LEU A 740 23.03 -17.80 -1.79
C LEU A 740 23.91 -19.06 -1.84
N ALA A 741 23.48 -20.15 -1.18
CA ALA A 741 24.19 -21.43 -1.21
C ALA A 741 24.17 -22.09 -2.60
N ILE A 742 23.07 -21.97 -3.35
CA ILE A 742 23.01 -22.40 -4.77
C ILE A 742 24.06 -21.65 -5.61
N LEU A 743 24.18 -20.33 -5.41
CA LEU A 743 25.18 -19.53 -6.13
C LEU A 743 26.60 -19.99 -5.80
N VAL A 744 26.91 -20.24 -4.52
CA VAL A 744 28.21 -20.78 -4.09
C VAL A 744 28.49 -22.13 -4.75
N SER A 745 27.53 -23.05 -4.74
CA SER A 745 27.65 -24.36 -5.38
C SER A 745 27.91 -24.26 -6.88
N ALA A 746 27.23 -23.34 -7.57
CA ALA A 746 27.45 -23.12 -8.99
C ALA A 746 28.81 -22.48 -9.32
N LEU A 747 29.37 -21.69 -8.41
CA LEU A 747 30.68 -21.05 -8.56
C LEU A 747 31.84 -22.00 -8.23
N TYR A 748 31.62 -23.04 -7.42
CA TYR A 748 32.66 -24.02 -7.04
C TYR A 748 33.38 -24.65 -8.24
N ARG A 749 32.66 -24.90 -9.34
CA ARG A 749 33.23 -25.48 -10.56
C ARG A 749 34.27 -24.57 -11.24
N TYR A 750 34.23 -23.26 -10.99
CA TYR A 750 35.06 -22.26 -11.65
C TYR A 750 36.08 -21.63 -10.68
N HIS A 751 35.69 -21.43 -9.41
CA HIS A 751 36.51 -20.75 -8.40
C HIS A 751 36.46 -21.51 -7.07
N GLN A 752 37.31 -22.53 -6.92
CA GLN A 752 37.32 -23.39 -5.72
C GLN A 752 37.82 -22.64 -4.47
N GLU A 753 38.93 -21.89 -4.59
CA GLU A 753 39.52 -21.14 -3.47
C GLU A 753 38.52 -20.13 -2.86
N PHE A 754 37.78 -19.44 -3.72
CA PHE A 754 36.71 -18.52 -3.30
C PHE A 754 35.62 -19.21 -2.46
N VAL A 755 35.20 -20.42 -2.84
CA VAL A 755 34.17 -21.15 -2.11
C VAL A 755 34.69 -21.65 -0.77
N ILE A 756 35.93 -22.12 -0.72
CA ILE A 756 36.60 -22.50 0.53
C ILE A 756 36.67 -21.29 1.47
N GLY A 757 37.09 -20.13 0.98
CA GLY A 757 37.13 -18.89 1.75
C GLY A 757 35.76 -18.49 2.32
N ILE A 758 34.66 -18.68 1.58
CA ILE A 758 33.31 -18.44 2.10
C ILE A 758 32.98 -19.39 3.27
N VAL A 759 33.27 -20.69 3.12
CA VAL A 759 33.01 -21.69 4.15
C VAL A 759 33.79 -21.36 5.43
N ASP A 760 35.08 -21.07 5.30
CA ASP A 760 35.96 -20.70 6.42
C ASP A 760 35.45 -19.44 7.12
N ASN A 761 35.11 -18.40 6.35
CA ASN A 761 34.55 -17.16 6.89
C ASN A 761 33.23 -17.37 7.64
N VAL A 762 32.36 -18.28 7.19
CA VAL A 762 31.09 -18.59 7.86
C VAL A 762 31.34 -19.35 9.16
N LEU A 763 32.24 -20.34 9.17
CA LEU A 763 32.63 -21.08 10.38
C LEU A 763 33.28 -20.17 11.44
N GLU A 764 34.13 -19.25 10.99
CA GLU A 764 34.75 -18.24 11.86
C GLU A 764 33.70 -17.26 12.42
N GLN A 765 32.73 -16.83 11.62
CA GLN A 765 31.64 -15.96 12.10
C GLN A 765 30.75 -16.64 13.14
N ILE A 766 30.45 -17.92 12.96
CA ILE A 766 29.70 -18.71 13.95
C ILE A 766 30.49 -18.78 15.26
N THR A 767 31.79 -19.05 15.17
CA THR A 767 32.72 -19.08 16.32
C THR A 767 32.71 -17.76 17.09
N LEU A 768 32.97 -16.65 16.39
CA LEU A 768 33.00 -15.31 16.96
C LEU A 768 31.62 -14.90 17.53
N GLY A 769 30.54 -15.35 16.90
CA GLY A 769 29.18 -15.17 17.39
C GLY A 769 28.95 -15.85 18.75
N LEU A 770 29.47 -17.06 18.94
CA LEU A 770 29.41 -17.78 20.22
C LEU A 770 30.24 -17.07 21.30
N GLU A 771 31.40 -16.53 20.95
CA GLU A 771 32.31 -15.83 21.89
C GLU A 771 31.76 -14.49 22.37
N GLN A 772 31.14 -13.69 21.50
CA GLN A 772 30.59 -12.38 21.87
C GLN A 772 29.27 -12.49 22.67
N ASN A 773 28.43 -13.47 22.31
CA ASN A 773 27.14 -13.79 22.97
C ASN A 773 26.26 -12.57 23.35
N ASP A 774 26.23 -11.52 22.53
CA ASP A 774 25.32 -10.38 22.70
C ASP A 774 23.94 -10.67 22.06
N PHE A 775 22.87 -10.31 22.77
CA PHE A 775 21.49 -10.47 22.33
C PHE A 775 21.20 -9.71 21.02
N LYS A 776 21.90 -8.59 20.78
CA LYS A 776 21.75 -7.77 19.56
C LYS A 776 22.12 -8.53 18.29
N PHE A 777 22.98 -9.55 18.40
CA PHE A 777 23.46 -10.33 17.26
C PHE A 777 22.77 -11.70 17.11
N ASN A 778 21.68 -11.96 17.84
CA ASN A 778 20.96 -13.24 17.76
C ASN A 778 20.51 -13.57 16.33
N GLN A 779 19.90 -12.60 15.63
CA GLN A 779 19.43 -12.80 14.25
C GLN A 779 20.58 -13.10 13.28
N LYS A 780 21.74 -12.48 13.50
CA LYS A 780 22.95 -12.72 12.70
C LYS A 780 23.41 -14.17 12.85
N ARG A 781 23.52 -14.68 14.08
CA ARG A 781 23.94 -16.06 14.36
C ARG A 781 23.00 -17.11 13.77
N VAL A 782 21.68 -16.87 13.87
CA VAL A 782 20.68 -17.77 13.27
C VAL A 782 20.83 -17.80 11.74
N ALA A 783 21.08 -16.65 11.10
CA ALA A 783 21.30 -16.60 9.65
C ALA A 783 22.59 -17.32 9.22
N GLU A 784 23.67 -17.22 10.00
CA GLU A 784 24.95 -17.89 9.73
C GLU A 784 24.84 -19.41 9.87
N VAL A 785 24.23 -19.91 10.95
CA VAL A 785 24.00 -21.35 11.16
C VAL A 785 23.06 -21.92 10.10
N LYS A 786 22.00 -21.18 9.73
CA LYS A 786 21.12 -21.58 8.62
C LYS A 786 21.91 -21.68 7.31
N TYR A 787 22.75 -20.68 7.02
CA TYR A 787 23.53 -20.68 5.79
C TYR A 787 24.50 -21.86 5.73
N LEU A 788 25.15 -22.20 6.85
CA LEU A 788 25.96 -23.42 6.97
C LEU A 788 25.16 -24.69 6.67
N GLY A 789 23.93 -24.80 7.19
CA GLY A 789 23.03 -25.92 6.89
C GLY A 789 22.64 -26.00 5.40
N GLU A 790 22.41 -24.86 4.75
CA GLU A 790 22.14 -24.85 3.30
C GLU A 790 23.40 -25.24 2.49
N LEU A 791 24.59 -24.82 2.90
CA LEU A 791 25.84 -25.24 2.25
C LEU A 791 26.03 -26.77 2.32
N TYR A 792 25.66 -27.40 3.44
CA TYR A 792 25.61 -28.87 3.53
C TYR A 792 24.59 -29.49 2.57
N ASN A 793 23.36 -28.94 2.48
CA ASN A 793 22.33 -29.44 1.56
C ASN A 793 22.79 -29.42 0.10
N TYR A 794 23.59 -28.42 -0.28
CA TYR A 794 24.17 -28.31 -1.63
C TYR A 794 25.54 -29.00 -1.79
N LYS A 795 25.92 -29.88 -0.85
CA LYS A 795 27.15 -30.68 -0.86
C LYS A 795 28.44 -29.85 -0.93
N MET A 796 28.41 -28.66 -0.34
CA MET A 796 29.61 -27.83 -0.21
C MET A 796 30.48 -28.16 1.00
N ILE A 797 29.89 -28.87 1.97
CA ILE A 797 30.50 -29.20 3.25
C ILE A 797 30.12 -30.64 3.59
N ASP A 798 31.06 -31.38 4.17
CA ASP A 798 30.83 -32.76 4.60
C ASP A 798 30.20 -32.84 6.01
N SER A 799 29.59 -33.99 6.32
CA SER A 799 28.93 -34.24 7.59
C SER A 799 29.81 -33.99 8.84
N PRO A 800 31.12 -34.31 8.86
CA PRO A 800 31.97 -34.05 10.03
C PRO A 800 31.98 -32.58 10.47
N VAL A 801 32.07 -31.64 9.53
CA VAL A 801 32.10 -30.19 9.83
C VAL A 801 30.80 -29.72 10.48
N ILE A 802 29.66 -30.27 10.05
CA ILE A 802 28.36 -29.97 10.65
C ILE A 802 28.29 -30.52 12.08
N PHE A 803 28.70 -31.77 12.30
CA PHE A 803 28.70 -32.37 13.63
C PHE A 803 29.67 -31.66 14.58
N ASP A 804 30.86 -31.28 14.11
CA ASP A 804 31.83 -30.52 14.91
C ASP A 804 31.28 -29.13 15.28
N THR A 805 30.62 -28.45 14.35
CA THR A 805 30.00 -27.14 14.61
C THR A 805 28.83 -27.25 15.60
N LEU A 806 27.97 -28.26 15.45
CA LEU A 806 26.87 -28.53 16.39
C LEU A 806 27.39 -28.90 17.77
N TYR A 807 28.40 -29.78 17.84
CA TYR A 807 29.06 -30.14 19.09
C TYR A 807 29.65 -28.91 19.77
N ARG A 808 30.33 -28.03 19.00
CA ARG A 808 30.86 -26.78 19.52
C ARG A 808 29.77 -25.86 20.05
N ILE A 809 28.65 -25.69 19.34
CA ILE A 809 27.51 -24.87 19.79
C ILE A 809 26.92 -25.41 21.11
N VAL A 810 26.77 -26.72 21.24
CA VAL A 810 26.17 -27.37 22.43
C VAL A 810 27.12 -27.35 23.63
N THR A 811 28.43 -27.54 23.39
CA THR A 811 29.44 -27.61 24.46
C THR A 811 30.00 -26.24 24.83
N PHE A 812 29.75 -25.18 24.04
CA PHE A 812 30.23 -23.84 24.32
C PHE A 812 29.71 -23.34 25.68
N GLY A 813 30.61 -23.14 26.65
CA GLY A 813 30.29 -22.74 28.02
C GLY A 813 30.20 -23.89 29.04
N HIS A 814 30.13 -25.15 28.61
CA HIS A 814 30.21 -26.33 29.48
C HIS A 814 31.65 -26.84 29.57
N GLY A 815 32.48 -26.19 30.39
CA GLY A 815 33.87 -26.59 30.60
C GLY A 815 34.72 -25.72 31.52
N LYS A 816 34.21 -24.59 32.04
CA LYS A 816 34.88 -23.81 33.10
C LYS A 816 34.00 -23.77 34.35
N PRO A 817 34.45 -24.34 35.49
CA PRO A 817 33.68 -24.37 36.73
C PRO A 817 33.77 -23.03 37.47
N ASN A 818 33.37 -21.93 36.83
CA ASN A 818 33.05 -20.66 37.49
C ASN A 818 32.58 -19.61 36.47
N ARG A 819 31.28 -19.63 36.18
CA ARG A 819 30.42 -18.45 36.00
C ARG A 819 29.02 -18.94 35.65
N ALA A 820 28.07 -18.69 36.54
CA ALA A 820 26.66 -18.81 36.24
C ALA A 820 26.30 -17.81 35.15
N THR A 821 26.24 -18.25 33.89
CA THR A 821 25.79 -17.43 32.76
C THR A 821 24.81 -18.22 31.92
N ARG A 822 23.55 -17.78 32.03
CA ARG A 822 22.42 -17.86 31.09
C ARG A 822 22.60 -18.84 29.91
N THR A 823 21.76 -19.87 29.93
CA THR A 823 21.42 -20.75 28.81
C THR A 823 21.43 -19.99 27.46
N THR A 824 22.21 -20.52 26.52
CA THR A 824 22.32 -20.05 25.14
C THR A 824 20.97 -20.22 24.42
N PRO A 825 20.45 -19.20 23.71
CA PRO A 825 19.13 -19.26 23.05
C PRO A 825 19.02 -20.26 21.89
N ILE A 826 20.12 -20.92 21.48
CA ILE A 826 20.07 -21.91 20.38
C ILE A 826 19.37 -23.21 20.83
N LEU A 827 19.35 -23.49 22.14
CA LEU A 827 18.58 -24.61 22.70
C LEU A 827 17.06 -24.43 22.66
N MET A 828 16.54 -23.27 22.20
CA MET A 828 15.10 -23.06 21.98
C MET A 828 14.65 -23.30 20.52
N ILE A 829 15.55 -23.62 19.60
CA ILE A 829 15.23 -23.76 18.16
C ILE A 829 15.58 -25.14 17.58
N ILE A 830 16.33 -25.98 18.31
CA ILE A 830 16.26 -27.45 18.08
C ILE A 830 14.96 -27.93 18.72
#